data_AF-A0ABD4ZP72-F1
#
_entry.id   AF-A0ABD4ZP72-F1
#
_cell.length_a   1.000
_cell.length_b   1.000
_cell.length_c   1.000
_cell.angle_alpha   90.00
_cell.angle_beta   90.00
_cell.angle_gamma   90.00
#
_symmetry.space_group_name_H-M   'P 1'
#
loop_
_entity.id
_entity.type
_entity.pdbx_description
1 polymer ?
#
loop_
_entity_poly.entity_id
_entity_poly.type
_entity_poly.pdbx_seq_one_letter_code
_entity_poly.pdbx_strand_id
1 'polypeptide(L)'
;MGKCSRILLLGGLLLNQAPWTMVVSADSVTEDTVSIQDTVESTIAVEQEETLMSRDSKDEHIHSTKDNDGRNTEPSELSQSDSSEPVELNESTSSSSENEVRSQNETDAIENQTTEDPTENMASGTYGTSDWYITYDGVLHIGSGTFRSTSEINPWSRYRVKKIVFEGNVIAGEDSSYLFGNSGGTWADLTEIEGLDKLDTSRVTNMSGMFNNTRGLTKLDVSNFDTSNVTNMYAMFNGLFDLTSLDVSNFDTRNVTNMSLMFANVINIDKFDLSNFDTRNVTDMSLMFANLRRSDLDTFSMDLSNFDTSQVTNMDRMFQGLNRVSSLDISSFDTSKVTNMSSMFSGMQSLKIIRLGQSFSFHTNAMLPSPISSEIYTGKWVNVGTGSIDFPNGLNIWSASELMANYNGETDSDTYVWQPNLIDAAPVTVKYQNSEGEQLSEPTVLSGKVGMAYESNPKEITGWNVVKIPDNAVGVFTEEAQEVVYVYERSDAAPVTVRYKDTDGNELSDPTILNGKVGLPYTSEAKEISGWYVVETPANASGIFSEEAQEVVYIYERSDAAPVTVKYQDSEGNQLAEPTILSGKVGLPYASEAKEIPGWYVVETPDNASGIFSEEAQEVVYVYERSDAAPVTVKYQDSEGNQLSEPTILSGKVGLPYASEAKEIPGWYVVETPANASGIFSEEAQEVVYVYERSEAAPVTVKYQDSEGNQLTESTILSGKVGLPYASEAKEIPGWYVVETPDNASGIFSEEAQEVVYVYERSDAAPVTVKYQDSEGNQLTEPTILSGKVGLPYISEAKDISGWYVVETPDNAYGIFSEAAQEVVYVYDRSDAAPVTVKYQDSEGNQLAEPTVLSGKVGLPYASEAKEIPGWYVVETPANASGIFSEEAQEVVYVYERSEAAPVTVRYQDSAGNQLTESTVLSGKVGLPYASEAKEIPGWYVVETPDNASGLFGEEAQEVVYVYERSEAAPVTVRYQDSEGNQLAEPTVLSGKVGLPYESEAKEIPGWYVVETPDNASGIFSEEAQEVVYIYERSDAAPVTVKYQDSEGNQLSEPTILSGKVGLPYESKAKEIPGWYVVETPDNASGIFSEEAQEVVYVYSVLHKNNEKENDSRGTLPATGEETLGQSMLVILGTLLILLSYRISKRKKNLSN
;
A
#
# COMPACT_ATOMS: atom_id res chain seq x y z
N MET A 1 51.45 17.06 -15.88
CA MET A 1 52.73 17.07 -15.12
C MET A 1 52.39 16.59 -13.71
N GLY A 2 53.11 15.68 -13.03
CA GLY A 2 54.21 14.76 -13.38
C GLY A 2 54.25 13.66 -12.29
N LYS A 3 54.41 12.37 -12.60
CA LYS A 3 55.67 11.60 -12.90
C LYS A 3 56.41 11.08 -11.66
N CYS A 4 56.75 9.77 -11.70
CA CYS A 4 57.79 9.05 -10.92
C CYS A 4 57.50 8.81 -9.41
N SER A 5 57.94 7.73 -8.74
CA SER A 5 58.51 6.40 -9.08
C SER A 5 58.28 5.48 -7.85
N ARG A 6 58.04 4.15 -7.90
CA ARG A 6 58.90 2.99 -8.29
C ARG A 6 60.21 2.87 -7.47
N ILE A 7 60.60 1.62 -7.09
CA ILE A 7 61.83 1.15 -6.37
C ILE A 7 61.67 0.98 -4.83
N LEU A 8 62.08 -0.10 -4.12
CA LEU A 8 62.33 -1.54 -4.43
C LEU A 8 62.73 -2.33 -3.13
N LEU A 9 62.65 -3.68 -3.18
CA LEU A 9 63.48 -4.72 -2.50
C LEU A 9 63.32 -5.14 -1.00
N LEU A 10 63.15 -6.47 -0.86
CA LEU A 10 63.89 -7.47 -0.05
C LEU A 10 63.48 -7.89 1.39
N GLY A 11 63.18 -9.20 1.51
CA GLY A 11 63.57 -10.07 2.64
C GLY A 11 62.44 -10.47 3.60
N GLY A 12 62.12 -11.76 3.82
CA GLY A 12 62.50 -12.97 3.08
C GLY A 12 62.44 -14.27 3.91
N LEU A 13 62.26 -15.39 3.21
CA LEU A 13 62.57 -16.80 3.57
C LEU A 13 61.95 -17.45 4.84
N LEU A 14 61.48 -18.69 4.63
CA LEU A 14 61.33 -19.80 5.60
C LEU A 14 60.21 -19.69 6.66
N LEU A 15 59.60 -20.78 7.15
CA LEU A 15 59.35 -22.14 6.62
C LEU A 15 58.39 -22.86 7.61
N ASN A 16 57.72 -23.92 7.16
CA ASN A 16 57.44 -25.15 7.94
C ASN A 16 56.34 -25.18 9.04
N GLN A 17 55.52 -26.25 8.91
CA GLN A 17 55.14 -27.21 9.96
C GLN A 17 53.99 -26.90 10.95
N ALA A 18 52.78 -27.34 10.55
CA ALA A 18 52.02 -28.45 11.19
C ALA A 18 52.89 -29.71 11.52
N PRO A 19 52.49 -30.75 12.31
CA PRO A 19 51.14 -31.28 12.66
C PRO A 19 50.98 -31.62 14.19
N TRP A 20 50.25 -32.59 14.81
CA TRP A 20 49.52 -33.85 14.47
C TRP A 20 48.40 -34.23 15.62
N THR A 21 47.03 -34.25 15.39
CA THR A 21 45.81 -35.20 15.73
C THR A 21 44.59 -35.28 16.75
N MET A 22 43.37 -35.59 16.16
CA MET A 22 42.34 -36.76 16.16
C MET A 22 41.59 -37.33 17.43
N VAL A 23 40.36 -37.89 17.22
CA VAL A 23 39.98 -39.37 17.09
C VAL A 23 38.57 -39.83 17.61
N VAL A 24 37.71 -40.31 16.68
CA VAL A 24 36.84 -41.54 16.61
C VAL A 24 35.90 -42.04 17.76
N SER A 25 34.76 -42.69 17.36
CA SER A 25 33.97 -43.79 18.01
C SER A 25 32.52 -43.47 18.50
N ALA A 26 31.46 -44.30 18.39
CA ALA A 26 31.11 -45.46 17.51
C ALA A 26 29.62 -45.95 17.70
N ASP A 27 29.13 -46.78 16.76
CA ASP A 27 28.16 -47.91 16.86
C ASP A 27 26.61 -47.83 16.89
N SER A 28 26.01 -48.85 16.24
CA SER A 28 24.66 -49.51 16.40
C SER A 28 23.39 -48.95 15.68
N VAL A 29 22.37 -49.74 15.28
CA VAL A 29 22.27 -51.10 14.62
C VAL A 29 20.82 -51.43 14.15
N THR A 30 20.63 -52.17 13.03
CA THR A 30 19.39 -52.83 12.47
C THR A 30 18.11 -51.97 12.22
N GLU A 31 17.05 -52.33 11.44
CA GLU A 31 16.60 -53.40 10.48
C GLU A 31 15.55 -52.73 9.51
N ASP A 32 14.86 -53.25 8.48
CA ASP A 32 14.47 -54.59 7.94
C ASP A 32 14.41 -54.55 6.36
N THR A 33 13.49 -55.25 5.65
CA THR A 33 13.76 -55.77 4.27
C THR A 33 12.58 -55.94 3.25
N VAL A 34 12.92 -56.00 1.94
CA VAL A 34 12.26 -56.76 0.81
C VAL A 34 10.89 -56.24 0.25
N SER A 35 10.40 -56.39 -1.02
CA SER A 35 10.51 -57.31 -2.21
C SER A 35 10.22 -56.57 -3.57
N ILE A 36 10.87 -56.72 -4.77
CA ILE A 36 11.06 -57.81 -5.80
C ILE A 36 10.10 -57.75 -7.07
N GLN A 37 10.63 -58.17 -8.25
CA GLN A 37 10.06 -58.44 -9.62
C GLN A 37 9.88 -57.24 -10.60
N ASP A 38 10.33 -57.23 -11.89
CA ASP A 38 10.38 -58.18 -13.05
C ASP A 38 9.03 -58.33 -13.81
N THR A 39 8.87 -58.48 -15.14
CA THR A 39 9.73 -58.78 -16.34
C THR A 39 8.96 -58.33 -17.63
N VAL A 40 9.53 -57.68 -18.69
CA VAL A 40 10.31 -58.12 -19.89
C VAL A 40 9.51 -58.42 -21.21
N GLU A 41 9.98 -57.86 -22.36
CA GLU A 41 9.73 -58.21 -23.81
C GLU A 41 8.30 -58.09 -24.43
N SER A 42 8.03 -57.96 -25.75
CA SER A 42 8.76 -57.67 -27.04
C SER A 42 7.72 -57.51 -28.21
N THR A 43 7.92 -57.43 -29.55
CA THR A 43 9.01 -57.51 -30.58
C THR A 43 8.49 -57.00 -31.97
N ILE A 44 9.37 -56.83 -32.99
CA ILE A 44 9.16 -57.05 -34.47
C ILE A 44 8.24 -56.08 -35.28
N ALA A 45 8.46 -55.71 -36.57
CA ALA A 45 9.66 -55.62 -37.46
C ALA A 45 9.33 -54.89 -38.81
N VAL A 46 10.35 -54.28 -39.46
CA VAL A 46 10.87 -54.45 -40.87
C VAL A 46 9.84 -54.65 -42.04
N GLU A 47 9.94 -54.07 -43.27
CA GLU A 47 11.02 -53.81 -44.28
C GLU A 47 10.64 -52.52 -45.12
N GLN A 48 11.53 -51.61 -45.56
CA GLN A 48 12.40 -51.59 -46.79
C GLN A 48 11.66 -51.72 -48.16
N GLU A 49 12.07 -51.12 -49.29
CA GLU A 49 13.39 -50.56 -49.72
C GLU A 49 13.31 -49.55 -50.92
N GLU A 50 14.37 -48.75 -51.15
CA GLU A 50 14.84 -48.11 -52.42
C GLU A 50 13.94 -47.16 -53.28
N THR A 51 14.43 -46.29 -54.21
CA THR A 51 15.79 -45.97 -54.75
C THR A 51 15.99 -44.48 -55.17
N LEU A 52 17.19 -43.93 -54.88
CA LEU A 52 18.11 -43.05 -55.66
C LEU A 52 17.70 -42.01 -56.75
N MET A 53 18.46 -40.89 -56.75
CA MET A 53 18.77 -39.92 -57.85
C MET A 53 17.62 -39.02 -58.36
N SER A 54 17.81 -37.74 -58.77
CA SER A 54 18.91 -36.72 -58.68
C SER A 54 18.33 -35.33 -59.13
N ARG A 55 19.02 -34.21 -59.46
CA ARG A 55 20.43 -33.88 -59.77
C ARG A 55 20.70 -32.34 -59.72
N ASP A 56 21.98 -31.96 -59.84
CA ASP A 56 22.59 -30.78 -60.52
C ASP A 56 21.71 -29.81 -61.35
N SER A 57 22.07 -28.53 -61.58
CA SER A 57 23.09 -27.60 -61.00
C SER A 57 23.11 -26.26 -61.79
N LYS A 58 23.74 -25.21 -61.23
CA LYS A 58 24.50 -24.15 -61.99
C LYS A 58 23.69 -23.18 -62.89
N ASP A 59 24.19 -22.00 -63.29
CA ASP A 59 25.47 -21.28 -63.05
C ASP A 59 25.26 -19.73 -63.12
N GLU A 60 26.17 -18.97 -62.49
CA GLU A 60 26.85 -17.71 -62.93
C GLU A 60 26.13 -16.60 -63.75
N HIS A 61 26.51 -15.30 -63.76
CA HIS A 61 27.64 -14.51 -63.20
C HIS A 61 27.14 -13.02 -63.08
N ILE A 62 27.37 -12.28 -61.98
CA ILE A 62 28.49 -11.33 -61.72
C ILE A 62 28.48 -9.97 -62.48
N HIS A 63 28.66 -8.88 -61.70
CA HIS A 63 29.13 -7.51 -62.05
C HIS A 63 28.17 -6.53 -62.79
N SER A 64 28.24 -5.19 -62.58
CA SER A 64 28.98 -4.39 -61.56
C SER A 64 28.45 -2.94 -61.38
N THR A 65 28.94 -2.27 -60.32
CA THR A 65 29.22 -0.81 -60.21
C THR A 65 28.13 0.24 -60.50
N LYS A 66 27.57 0.78 -59.42
CA LYS A 66 27.81 2.15 -58.88
C LYS A 66 27.66 3.44 -59.75
N ASP A 67 27.03 4.41 -59.06
CA ASP A 67 27.25 5.86 -59.00
C ASP A 67 26.61 6.84 -60.05
N ASN A 68 25.84 7.79 -59.49
CA ASN A 68 25.54 9.19 -59.87
C ASN A 68 24.49 9.62 -60.93
N ASP A 69 23.87 10.78 -60.59
CA ASP A 69 23.17 11.82 -61.38
C ASP A 69 22.13 11.40 -62.45
N GLY A 70 20.94 11.98 -62.56
CA GLY A 70 20.49 13.32 -62.20
C GLY A 70 19.62 13.91 -63.32
N ARG A 71 18.42 14.42 -62.96
CA ARG A 71 17.48 15.26 -63.75
C ARG A 71 16.64 14.61 -64.88
N ASN A 72 15.31 14.81 -64.75
CA ASN A 72 14.41 15.52 -65.69
C ASN A 72 14.67 15.39 -67.21
N THR A 73 13.69 15.05 -68.07
CA THR A 73 12.27 15.48 -68.06
C THR A 73 11.27 14.51 -68.73
N GLU A 74 10.00 14.67 -68.34
CA GLU A 74 8.74 14.68 -69.13
C GLU A 74 8.82 14.91 -70.67
N PRO A 75 7.75 14.61 -71.49
CA PRO A 75 6.39 15.19 -71.30
C PRO A 75 5.13 14.40 -71.75
N SER A 76 3.94 14.92 -71.34
CA SER A 76 2.64 14.96 -72.08
C SER A 76 1.89 13.65 -72.40
N GLU A 77 0.54 13.56 -72.52
CA GLU A 77 -0.64 14.46 -72.37
C GLU A 77 -1.92 13.55 -72.44
N LEU A 78 -3.16 13.88 -72.04
CA LEU A 78 -3.77 14.93 -71.19
C LEU A 78 -5.19 14.45 -70.79
N SER A 79 -5.63 14.52 -69.52
CA SER A 79 -7.04 14.87 -69.18
C SER A 79 -7.23 15.15 -67.67
N GLN A 80 -7.98 16.22 -67.38
CA GLN A 80 -8.43 16.62 -66.05
C GLN A 80 -9.91 17.05 -66.13
N SER A 81 -10.64 16.94 -65.02
CA SER A 81 -11.88 17.67 -64.75
C SER A 81 -11.97 17.95 -63.25
N ASP A 82 -12.60 19.05 -62.87
CA ASP A 82 -12.36 19.77 -61.60
C ASP A 82 -13.64 19.91 -60.73
N SER A 83 -13.46 20.30 -59.45
CA SER A 83 -14.47 20.61 -58.42
C SER A 83 -15.29 19.41 -57.89
N SER A 84 -15.82 19.37 -56.65
CA SER A 84 -16.20 20.45 -55.71
C SER A 84 -16.29 19.94 -54.24
N GLU A 85 -16.55 20.85 -53.28
CA GLU A 85 -16.66 20.60 -51.83
C GLU A 85 -17.99 19.93 -51.37
N PRO A 86 -18.08 19.40 -50.13
CA PRO A 86 -19.12 18.43 -49.74
C PRO A 86 -20.35 19.02 -49.01
N VAL A 87 -21.51 18.35 -49.15
CA VAL A 87 -22.66 18.51 -48.23
C VAL A 87 -23.55 17.26 -48.13
N GLU A 88 -23.85 16.87 -46.89
CA GLU A 88 -25.18 16.53 -46.34
C GLU A 88 -26.01 15.24 -46.66
N LEU A 89 -26.84 14.92 -45.66
CA LEU A 89 -28.20 14.32 -45.66
C LEU A 89 -28.48 12.79 -45.60
N ASN A 90 -29.27 12.47 -44.55
CA ASN A 90 -30.44 11.58 -44.45
C ASN A 90 -30.33 10.04 -44.32
N GLU A 91 -30.62 9.60 -43.09
CA GLU A 91 -31.84 8.85 -42.71
C GLU A 91 -32.70 8.16 -43.79
N SER A 92 -33.13 6.93 -43.49
CA SER A 92 -34.55 6.52 -43.63
C SER A 92 -34.93 5.29 -42.78
N THR A 93 -35.80 5.51 -41.78
CA THR A 93 -37.08 4.80 -41.45
C THR A 93 -37.25 3.29 -41.74
N SER A 94 -38.01 2.47 -40.98
CA SER A 94 -38.85 2.64 -39.77
C SER A 94 -39.07 1.25 -39.08
N SER A 95 -39.71 1.16 -37.91
CA SER A 95 -41.17 0.94 -37.80
C SER A 95 -41.73 1.31 -36.40
N SER A 96 -43.05 1.39 -36.25
CA SER A 96 -43.73 2.07 -35.14
C SER A 96 -44.93 1.30 -34.54
N SER A 97 -45.17 1.49 -33.23
CA SER A 97 -46.48 1.43 -32.51
C SER A 97 -46.23 1.48 -30.98
N GLU A 98 -47.09 2.07 -30.13
CA GLU A 98 -48.15 3.07 -30.34
C GLU A 98 -48.34 3.91 -29.05
N ASN A 99 -49.20 4.94 -29.08
CA ASN A 99 -49.32 5.93 -27.98
C ASN A 99 -50.04 5.40 -26.72
N GLU A 100 -49.74 6.00 -25.57
CA GLU A 100 -50.77 6.77 -24.87
C GLU A 100 -50.19 8.06 -24.27
N VAL A 101 -50.99 9.13 -24.21
CA VAL A 101 -50.55 10.49 -23.84
C VAL A 101 -51.48 11.07 -22.77
N ARG A 102 -50.90 11.62 -21.70
CA ARG A 102 -51.58 12.64 -20.89
C ARG A 102 -50.57 13.66 -20.38
N SER A 103 -50.90 14.93 -20.56
CA SER A 103 -50.07 16.07 -20.15
C SER A 103 -50.43 16.58 -18.76
N GLN A 104 -49.46 17.25 -18.15
CA GLN A 104 -49.70 18.56 -17.54
C GLN A 104 -48.46 19.44 -17.70
N ASN A 105 -48.68 20.74 -17.83
CA ASN A 105 -47.60 21.73 -17.88
C ASN A 105 -47.34 22.20 -16.45
N GLU A 106 -46.09 22.52 -16.14
CA GLU A 106 -45.78 23.64 -15.26
C GLU A 106 -44.63 24.45 -15.86
N THR A 107 -44.64 25.76 -15.63
CA THR A 107 -43.75 26.73 -16.27
C THR A 107 -43.15 27.66 -15.22
N ASP A 108 -41.90 28.05 -15.43
CA ASP A 108 -41.09 28.78 -14.46
C ASP A 108 -41.73 30.09 -13.94
N ALA A 109 -41.54 30.33 -12.64
CA ALA A 109 -41.65 31.65 -12.04
C ALA A 109 -40.51 31.80 -11.02
N ILE A 110 -39.50 32.61 -11.36
CA ILE A 110 -38.30 32.83 -10.55
C ILE A 110 -38.50 34.04 -9.62
N GLU A 111 -38.11 33.85 -8.36
CA GLU A 111 -37.82 34.83 -7.31
C GLU A 111 -38.88 35.88 -6.92
N ASN A 112 -39.09 35.97 -5.61
CA ASN A 112 -38.84 37.23 -4.92
C ASN A 112 -38.25 36.92 -3.54
N GLN A 113 -36.97 37.24 -3.32
CA GLN A 113 -36.29 36.93 -2.06
C GLN A 113 -36.89 37.72 -0.88
N THR A 114 -37.04 37.05 0.26
CA THR A 114 -37.21 37.68 1.57
C THR A 114 -35.99 37.27 2.42
N THR A 115 -35.53 38.14 3.31
CA THR A 115 -34.40 37.84 4.21
C THR A 115 -34.86 36.92 5.33
N GLU A 116 -34.34 35.70 5.38
CA GLU A 116 -34.70 34.67 6.37
C GLU A 116 -33.53 34.29 7.29
N ASP A 117 -33.88 33.61 8.37
CA ASP A 117 -33.04 33.29 9.54
C ASP A 117 -31.89 32.33 9.17
N PRO A 118 -30.65 32.50 9.67
CA PRO A 118 -29.54 31.54 9.47
C PRO A 118 -29.74 30.17 10.17
N THR A 119 -30.97 29.83 10.60
CA THR A 119 -31.32 28.57 11.26
C THR A 119 -32.03 27.55 10.38
N GLU A 120 -32.40 27.88 9.13
CA GLU A 120 -32.92 26.89 8.18
C GLU A 120 -31.81 26.15 7.43
N ASN A 121 -32.06 24.87 7.14
CA ASN A 121 -31.18 24.03 6.33
C ASN A 121 -31.56 24.13 4.85
N MET A 122 -30.57 24.11 3.95
CA MET A 122 -30.80 24.10 2.49
C MET A 122 -31.68 22.92 2.04
N ALA A 123 -31.62 21.80 2.77
CA ALA A 123 -32.54 20.68 2.63
C ALA A 123 -32.60 19.85 3.92
N SER A 124 -33.70 19.13 4.13
CA SER A 124 -33.82 18.11 5.19
C SER A 124 -34.87 17.06 4.86
N GLY A 125 -34.89 15.97 5.63
CA GLY A 125 -35.90 14.92 5.58
C GLY A 125 -35.44 13.64 6.28
N THR A 126 -36.07 12.52 5.91
CA THR A 126 -35.70 11.17 6.40
C THR A 126 -35.22 10.28 5.25
N TYR A 127 -34.34 9.33 5.52
CA TYR A 127 -34.04 8.20 4.62
C TYR A 127 -34.15 6.88 5.39
N GLY A 128 -35.29 6.20 5.26
CA GLY A 128 -35.66 5.13 6.19
C GLY A 128 -36.14 5.73 7.51
N THR A 129 -35.44 5.43 8.61
CA THR A 129 -35.68 6.02 9.94
C THR A 129 -34.56 6.95 10.43
N SER A 130 -33.53 7.17 9.61
CA SER A 130 -32.49 8.19 9.86
C SER A 130 -32.98 9.54 9.34
N ASP A 131 -32.93 10.57 10.19
CA ASP A 131 -33.08 11.97 9.80
C ASP A 131 -31.79 12.46 9.12
N TRP A 132 -31.91 13.36 8.13
CA TRP A 132 -30.77 13.99 7.46
C TRP A 132 -31.08 15.46 7.15
N TYR A 133 -30.04 16.28 7.07
CA TYR A 133 -30.12 17.66 6.58
C TYR A 133 -28.84 18.09 5.87
N ILE A 134 -28.94 19.14 5.06
CA ILE A 134 -27.80 19.73 4.35
C ILE A 134 -27.75 21.22 4.65
N THR A 135 -26.61 21.69 5.15
CA THR A 135 -26.33 23.10 5.43
C THR A 135 -26.07 23.91 4.16
N TYR A 136 -26.18 25.24 4.21
CA TYR A 136 -25.96 26.11 3.03
C TYR A 136 -24.51 26.11 2.50
N ASP A 137 -23.53 25.78 3.34
CA ASP A 137 -22.14 25.58 2.89
C ASP A 137 -21.91 24.19 2.27
N GLY A 138 -22.84 23.25 2.40
CA GLY A 138 -22.87 21.97 1.68
C GLY A 138 -22.47 20.74 2.50
N VAL A 139 -22.55 20.79 3.84
CA VAL A 139 -22.33 19.62 4.69
C VAL A 139 -23.61 18.81 4.80
N LEU A 140 -23.56 17.51 4.50
CA LEU A 140 -24.66 16.56 4.72
C LEU A 140 -24.52 15.94 6.11
N HIS A 141 -25.45 16.28 7.00
CA HIS A 141 -25.58 15.70 8.33
C HIS A 141 -26.54 14.49 8.30
N ILE A 142 -26.15 13.41 8.98
CA ILE A 142 -26.87 12.13 9.00
C ILE A 142 -27.07 11.71 10.47
N GLY A 143 -28.31 11.78 10.93
CA GLY A 143 -28.72 11.35 12.28
C GLY A 143 -28.84 9.82 12.40
N SER A 144 -28.83 9.32 13.63
CA SER A 144 -28.94 7.89 13.91
C SER A 144 -30.22 7.26 13.36
N GLY A 145 -30.15 6.00 12.90
CA GLY A 145 -31.34 5.27 12.46
C GLY A 145 -31.06 4.04 11.61
N THR A 146 -31.92 3.77 10.65
CA THR A 146 -31.76 2.69 9.66
C THR A 146 -32.12 3.21 8.28
N PHE A 147 -31.20 3.09 7.34
CA PHE A 147 -31.42 3.47 5.95
C PHE A 147 -32.42 2.50 5.28
N ARG A 148 -33.22 3.04 4.36
CA ARG A 148 -34.15 2.22 3.57
C ARG A 148 -33.37 1.39 2.55
N SER A 149 -33.61 0.08 2.51
CA SER A 149 -33.10 -0.78 1.44
C SER A 149 -33.86 -0.46 0.14
N THR A 150 -33.19 0.14 -0.83
CA THR A 150 -33.77 0.50 -2.14
C THR A 150 -32.70 0.87 -3.16
N SER A 151 -32.98 0.63 -4.44
CA SER A 151 -32.21 1.17 -5.57
C SER A 151 -32.73 2.54 -6.06
N GLU A 152 -33.72 3.12 -5.37
CA GLU A 152 -34.08 4.53 -5.57
C GLU A 152 -32.96 5.46 -5.09
N ILE A 153 -32.60 6.42 -5.95
CA ILE A 153 -31.58 7.44 -5.68
C ILE A 153 -31.82 8.10 -4.31
N ASN A 154 -30.74 8.22 -3.53
CA ASN A 154 -30.77 8.87 -2.22
C ASN A 154 -31.21 10.36 -2.31
N PRO A 155 -31.77 10.95 -1.24
CA PRO A 155 -32.34 12.30 -1.29
C PRO A 155 -31.32 13.42 -1.53
N TRP A 156 -30.06 13.17 -1.13
CA TRP A 156 -28.96 14.12 -1.17
C TRP A 156 -28.22 14.18 -2.52
N SER A 157 -28.32 13.15 -3.37
CA SER A 157 -27.71 13.02 -4.70
C SER A 157 -27.79 14.26 -5.61
N ARG A 158 -28.89 15.00 -5.51
CA ARG A 158 -29.24 16.20 -6.31
C ARG A 158 -28.62 17.50 -5.79
N TYR A 159 -27.98 17.48 -4.63
CA TYR A 159 -27.31 18.65 -4.02
C TYR A 159 -25.78 18.53 -4.17
N ARG A 160 -25.08 19.66 -4.06
CA ARG A 160 -23.61 19.72 -4.01
C ARG A 160 -23.12 19.48 -2.59
N VAL A 161 -23.05 18.20 -2.21
CA VAL A 161 -22.47 17.78 -0.93
C VAL A 161 -20.95 17.93 -0.99
N LYS A 162 -20.35 18.60 0.00
CA LYS A 162 -18.90 18.83 0.11
C LYS A 162 -18.22 18.01 1.21
N LYS A 163 -18.98 17.73 2.27
CA LYS A 163 -18.61 16.89 3.41
C LYS A 163 -19.82 16.12 3.86
N ILE A 164 -19.61 14.91 4.39
CA ILE A 164 -20.64 14.13 5.08
C ILE A 164 -20.25 14.02 6.55
N VAL A 165 -21.21 14.13 7.45
CA VAL A 165 -21.06 13.95 8.89
C VAL A 165 -22.11 12.98 9.40
N PHE A 166 -21.68 11.82 9.91
CA PHE A 166 -22.54 10.95 10.70
C PHE A 166 -22.59 11.43 12.15
N GLU A 167 -23.75 11.88 12.58
CA GLU A 167 -23.95 12.41 13.93
C GLU A 167 -24.16 11.25 14.92
N GLY A 168 -24.94 10.24 14.52
CA GLY A 168 -25.18 9.01 15.30
C GLY A 168 -25.17 7.74 14.45
N ASN A 169 -25.34 6.59 15.11
CA ASN A 169 -25.18 5.27 14.50
C ASN A 169 -26.29 4.95 13.49
N VAL A 170 -25.91 4.48 12.30
CA VAL A 170 -26.81 4.17 11.19
C VAL A 170 -26.63 2.73 10.75
N ILE A 171 -27.72 1.97 10.66
CA ILE A 171 -27.74 0.66 10.03
C ILE A 171 -28.00 0.84 8.52
N ALA A 172 -27.12 0.32 7.68
CA ALA A 172 -27.21 0.43 6.23
C ALA A 172 -28.37 -0.41 5.63
N GLY A 173 -28.79 -0.06 4.41
CA GLY A 173 -29.80 -0.82 3.66
C GLY A 173 -29.19 -2.06 3.00
N GLU A 174 -29.96 -3.15 2.89
CA GLU A 174 -29.51 -4.38 2.22
C GLU A 174 -29.11 -4.13 0.75
N ASP A 175 -29.80 -3.20 0.09
CA ASP A 175 -29.26 -2.41 -1.01
C ASP A 175 -28.79 -1.04 -0.47
N SER A 176 -27.51 -0.75 -0.67
CA SER A 176 -26.85 0.55 -0.39
C SER A 176 -26.08 1.05 -1.61
N SER A 177 -26.58 0.76 -2.82
CA SER A 177 -25.97 1.21 -4.06
C SER A 177 -26.01 2.73 -4.22
N TYR A 178 -24.91 3.30 -4.72
CA TYR A 178 -24.68 4.74 -4.90
C TYR A 178 -24.97 5.61 -3.66
N LEU A 179 -24.92 5.06 -2.44
CA LEU A 179 -25.33 5.74 -1.21
C LEU A 179 -24.58 7.07 -0.97
N PHE A 180 -23.28 7.11 -1.29
CA PHE A 180 -22.43 8.31 -1.27
C PHE A 180 -21.78 8.56 -2.63
N GLY A 181 -22.42 8.14 -3.72
CA GLY A 181 -21.91 8.22 -5.08
C GLY A 181 -22.98 8.63 -6.07
N ASN A 182 -22.64 8.66 -7.36
CA ASN A 182 -23.59 9.06 -8.41
C ASN A 182 -23.49 8.17 -9.65
N SER A 183 -24.61 7.64 -10.14
CA SER A 183 -24.68 6.75 -11.30
C SER A 183 -24.71 7.48 -12.66
N GLY A 184 -25.04 8.78 -12.68
CA GLY A 184 -25.18 9.60 -13.90
C GLY A 184 -24.47 10.95 -13.83
N GLY A 185 -23.57 11.14 -12.87
CA GLY A 185 -22.97 12.43 -12.56
C GLY A 185 -21.62 12.30 -11.84
N THR A 186 -21.23 13.33 -11.10
CA THR A 186 -19.94 13.38 -10.43
C THR A 186 -20.05 14.20 -9.14
N TRP A 187 -19.54 13.64 -8.05
CA TRP A 187 -19.46 14.27 -6.74
C TRP A 187 -18.03 14.80 -6.52
N ALA A 188 -17.61 15.74 -7.38
CA ALA A 188 -16.27 16.32 -7.33
C ALA A 188 -16.08 17.30 -6.16
N ASP A 189 -17.18 17.86 -5.64
CA ASP A 189 -17.13 18.81 -4.53
C ASP A 189 -16.97 18.10 -3.16
N LEU A 190 -17.24 16.78 -3.08
CA LEU A 190 -17.10 15.98 -1.86
C LEU A 190 -15.63 15.65 -1.58
N THR A 191 -15.15 16.04 -0.40
CA THR A 191 -13.73 15.96 -0.01
C THR A 191 -13.47 15.21 1.29
N GLU A 192 -14.48 15.05 2.15
CA GLU A 192 -14.36 14.41 3.47
C GLU A 192 -15.65 13.68 3.88
N ILE A 193 -15.53 12.54 4.57
CA ILE A 193 -16.62 11.83 5.24
C ILE A 193 -16.19 11.61 6.70
N GLU A 194 -16.91 12.20 7.64
CA GLU A 194 -16.65 12.13 9.07
C GLU A 194 -17.66 11.18 9.75
N GLY A 195 -17.16 10.30 10.63
CA GLY A 195 -18.00 9.36 11.37
C GLY A 195 -18.43 8.11 10.58
N LEU A 196 -17.71 7.73 9.51
CA LEU A 196 -18.08 6.57 8.67
C LEU A 196 -18.02 5.23 9.43
N ASP A 197 -17.29 5.18 10.55
CA ASP A 197 -17.31 4.10 11.55
C ASP A 197 -18.70 3.85 12.17
N LYS A 198 -19.59 4.86 12.14
CA LYS A 198 -20.96 4.78 12.66
C LYS A 198 -21.93 4.06 11.71
N LEU A 199 -21.49 3.64 10.52
CA LEU A 199 -22.30 2.96 9.51
C LEU A 199 -22.15 1.43 9.61
N ASP A 200 -23.14 0.76 10.21
CA ASP A 200 -23.21 -0.70 10.27
C ASP A 200 -23.59 -1.27 8.87
N THR A 201 -22.61 -1.87 8.20
CA THR A 201 -22.79 -2.51 6.88
C THR A 201 -23.08 -4.01 6.94
N SER A 202 -23.21 -4.63 8.11
CA SER A 202 -23.30 -6.10 8.27
C SER A 202 -24.46 -6.76 7.51
N ARG A 203 -25.48 -5.98 7.15
CA ARG A 203 -26.66 -6.41 6.38
C ARG A 203 -26.59 -6.10 4.89
N VAL A 204 -25.55 -5.43 4.40
CA VAL A 204 -25.48 -4.98 3.00
C VAL A 204 -25.17 -6.17 2.09
N THR A 205 -25.96 -6.30 1.04
CA THR A 205 -25.79 -7.32 -0.02
C THR A 205 -25.38 -6.71 -1.36
N ASN A 206 -25.65 -5.42 -1.56
CA ASN A 206 -25.30 -4.64 -2.74
C ASN A 206 -24.61 -3.32 -2.34
N MET A 207 -23.31 -3.20 -2.63
CA MET A 207 -22.50 -1.98 -2.44
C MET A 207 -22.20 -1.27 -3.78
N SER A 208 -22.92 -1.61 -4.86
CA SER A 208 -22.57 -1.13 -6.20
C SER A 208 -22.57 0.40 -6.30
N GLY A 209 -21.43 0.95 -6.72
CA GLY A 209 -21.20 2.36 -6.90
C GLY A 209 -21.24 3.21 -5.62
N MET A 210 -21.11 2.61 -4.43
CA MET A 210 -21.29 3.29 -3.14
C MET A 210 -20.53 4.63 -3.03
N PHE A 211 -19.31 4.73 -3.55
CA PHE A 211 -18.51 5.97 -3.59
C PHE A 211 -18.26 6.48 -5.03
N ASN A 212 -19.01 6.00 -6.02
CA ASN A 212 -18.74 6.22 -7.45
C ASN A 212 -18.66 7.71 -7.84
N ASN A 213 -17.55 8.09 -8.50
CA ASN A 213 -17.22 9.44 -8.94
C ASN A 213 -17.14 10.51 -7.81
N THR A 214 -16.78 10.13 -6.58
CA THR A 214 -16.46 11.09 -5.49
C THR A 214 -15.01 11.60 -5.61
N ARG A 215 -14.76 12.36 -6.69
CA ARG A 215 -13.39 12.62 -7.18
C ARG A 215 -12.46 13.32 -6.19
N GLY A 216 -12.99 14.19 -5.34
CA GLY A 216 -12.23 15.00 -4.38
C GLY A 216 -11.94 14.31 -3.04
N LEU A 217 -12.39 13.06 -2.82
CA LEU A 217 -12.02 12.30 -1.62
C LEU A 217 -10.52 11.99 -1.66
N THR A 218 -9.75 12.67 -0.82
CA THR A 218 -8.31 12.41 -0.65
C THR A 218 -8.02 11.24 0.30
N LYS A 219 -8.98 10.91 1.18
CA LYS A 219 -8.96 9.79 2.12
C LYS A 219 -10.33 9.12 2.17
N LEU A 220 -10.35 7.82 2.42
CA LEU A 220 -11.55 7.02 2.64
C LEU A 220 -11.20 5.86 3.58
N ASP A 221 -11.84 5.78 4.74
CA ASP A 221 -11.68 4.70 5.71
C ASP A 221 -12.89 3.76 5.63
N VAL A 222 -12.64 2.49 5.27
CA VAL A 222 -13.64 1.42 5.22
C VAL A 222 -13.30 0.25 6.15
N SER A 223 -12.39 0.46 7.11
CA SER A 223 -11.93 -0.57 8.08
C SER A 223 -13.06 -1.18 8.92
N ASN A 224 -14.13 -0.40 9.17
CA ASN A 224 -15.31 -0.82 9.92
C ASN A 224 -16.37 -1.55 9.07
N PHE A 225 -16.16 -1.70 7.76
CA PHE A 225 -17.14 -2.37 6.89
C PHE A 225 -17.08 -3.89 7.06
N ASP A 226 -18.19 -4.48 7.48
CA ASP A 226 -18.48 -5.90 7.26
C ASP A 226 -19.01 -6.06 5.82
N THR A 227 -18.26 -6.80 5.00
CA THR A 227 -18.64 -7.13 3.62
C THR A 227 -19.07 -8.59 3.45
N SER A 228 -19.16 -9.39 4.53
CA SER A 228 -19.34 -10.85 4.46
C SER A 228 -20.62 -11.29 3.76
N ASN A 229 -21.66 -10.43 3.75
CA ASN A 229 -22.93 -10.66 3.04
C ASN A 229 -23.00 -10.00 1.64
N VAL A 230 -21.96 -9.31 1.20
CA VAL A 230 -21.96 -8.55 -0.06
C VAL A 230 -21.79 -9.48 -1.26
N THR A 231 -22.68 -9.30 -2.25
CA THR A 231 -22.71 -10.09 -3.49
C THR A 231 -22.35 -9.28 -4.73
N ASN A 232 -22.36 -7.95 -4.64
CA ASN A 232 -22.12 -7.02 -5.75
C ASN A 232 -21.31 -5.79 -5.29
N MET A 233 -20.13 -5.61 -5.89
CA MET A 233 -19.21 -4.48 -5.67
C MET A 233 -18.96 -3.67 -6.96
N TYR A 234 -19.85 -3.80 -7.97
CA TYR A 234 -19.78 -3.05 -9.24
C TYR A 234 -19.45 -1.58 -9.00
N ALA A 235 -18.37 -1.07 -9.61
CA ALA A 235 -17.96 0.34 -9.56
C ALA A 235 -17.82 0.96 -8.14
N MET A 236 -17.67 0.17 -7.07
CA MET A 236 -17.73 0.64 -5.67
C MET A 236 -16.79 1.82 -5.39
N PHE A 237 -15.55 1.77 -5.92
CA PHE A 237 -14.52 2.80 -5.82
C PHE A 237 -14.16 3.40 -7.19
N ASN A 238 -15.06 3.36 -8.18
CA ASN A 238 -14.74 3.91 -9.51
C ASN A 238 -14.64 5.45 -9.49
N GLY A 239 -13.57 5.99 -10.07
CA GLY A 239 -13.38 7.42 -10.27
C GLY A 239 -13.03 8.20 -9.01
N LEU A 240 -12.39 7.56 -8.03
CA LEU A 240 -11.75 8.23 -6.88
C LEU A 240 -10.39 8.77 -7.34
N PHE A 241 -10.38 9.90 -8.03
CA PHE A 241 -9.16 10.44 -8.63
C PHE A 241 -8.15 10.93 -7.60
N ASP A 242 -8.59 11.73 -6.61
CA ASP A 242 -7.67 12.39 -5.68
C ASP A 242 -7.31 11.52 -4.45
N LEU A 243 -7.82 10.28 -4.39
CA LEU A 243 -7.58 9.33 -3.30
C LEU A 243 -6.15 8.78 -3.34
N THR A 244 -5.39 8.97 -2.25
CA THR A 244 -3.98 8.57 -2.16
C THR A 244 -3.75 7.18 -1.56
N SER A 245 -4.73 6.66 -0.82
CA SER A 245 -4.62 5.39 -0.10
C SER A 245 -5.99 4.78 0.14
N LEU A 246 -6.11 3.46 -0.01
CA LEU A 246 -7.32 2.70 0.29
C LEU A 246 -6.92 1.36 0.90
N ASP A 247 -7.30 1.14 2.15
CA ASP A 247 -7.20 -0.18 2.79
C ASP A 247 -8.50 -0.95 2.55
N VAL A 248 -8.38 -2.19 2.08
CA VAL A 248 -9.48 -3.16 1.89
C VAL A 248 -9.14 -4.52 2.51
N SER A 249 -8.13 -4.58 3.39
CA SER A 249 -7.67 -5.82 4.03
C SER A 249 -8.74 -6.50 4.88
N ASN A 250 -9.74 -5.76 5.37
CA ASN A 250 -10.90 -6.28 6.09
C ASN A 250 -12.00 -6.89 5.20
N PHE A 251 -11.92 -6.77 3.87
CA PHE A 251 -13.00 -7.18 2.98
C PHE A 251 -13.04 -8.71 2.79
N ASP A 252 -14.06 -9.37 3.34
CA ASP A 252 -14.42 -10.73 2.94
C ASP A 252 -15.22 -10.68 1.63
N THR A 253 -14.60 -11.10 0.52
CA THR A 253 -15.21 -11.05 -0.81
C THR A 253 -15.80 -12.38 -1.28
N ARG A 254 -15.80 -13.45 -0.46
CA ARG A 254 -16.14 -14.83 -0.90
C ARG A 254 -17.53 -14.98 -1.52
N ASN A 255 -18.47 -14.10 -1.19
CA ASN A 255 -19.84 -14.10 -1.72
C ASN A 255 -20.04 -13.15 -2.92
N VAL A 256 -19.02 -12.39 -3.30
CA VAL A 256 -19.08 -11.40 -4.39
C VAL A 256 -19.09 -12.10 -5.75
N THR A 257 -20.05 -11.70 -6.58
CA THR A 257 -20.29 -12.25 -7.93
C THR A 257 -19.94 -11.27 -9.05
N ASN A 258 -19.77 -9.98 -8.73
CA ASN A 258 -19.49 -8.91 -9.67
C ASN A 258 -18.53 -7.87 -9.04
N MET A 259 -17.36 -7.69 -9.66
CA MET A 259 -16.33 -6.70 -9.31
C MET A 259 -16.02 -5.75 -10.49
N SER A 260 -16.87 -5.72 -11.52
CA SER A 260 -16.64 -4.89 -12.71
C SER A 260 -16.60 -3.39 -12.35
N LEU A 261 -15.67 -2.67 -12.97
CA LEU A 261 -15.28 -1.28 -12.67
C LEU A 261 -14.80 -1.02 -11.22
N MET A 262 -14.65 -2.02 -10.33
CA MET A 262 -14.52 -1.78 -8.87
C MET A 262 -13.45 -0.75 -8.47
N PHE A 263 -12.27 -0.78 -9.10
CA PHE A 263 -11.17 0.17 -8.88
C PHE A 263 -10.88 1.05 -10.11
N ALA A 264 -11.78 1.09 -11.09
CA ALA A 264 -11.56 1.81 -12.33
C ALA A 264 -11.35 3.31 -12.09
N ASN A 265 -10.43 3.92 -12.85
CA ASN A 265 -10.13 5.35 -12.81
C ASN A 265 -9.68 5.87 -11.42
N VAL A 266 -9.11 5.01 -10.56
CA VAL A 266 -8.38 5.41 -9.34
C VAL A 266 -6.92 5.64 -9.72
N ILE A 267 -6.41 6.87 -9.61
CA ILE A 267 -5.14 7.25 -10.26
C ILE A 267 -3.98 7.56 -9.32
N ASN A 268 -4.25 7.89 -8.05
CA ASN A 268 -3.24 8.36 -7.10
C ASN A 268 -2.87 7.34 -6.01
N ILE A 269 -3.22 6.06 -6.18
CA ILE A 269 -2.83 4.97 -5.27
C ILE A 269 -1.59 4.23 -5.77
N ASP A 270 -0.65 4.00 -4.85
CA ASP A 270 0.69 3.45 -5.09
C ASP A 270 0.67 1.93 -5.30
N LYS A 271 -0.03 1.24 -4.41
CA LYS A 271 -0.15 -0.22 -4.32
C LYS A 271 -1.60 -0.54 -3.94
N PHE A 272 -2.23 -1.47 -4.64
CA PHE A 272 -3.43 -2.13 -4.15
C PHE A 272 -3.00 -3.44 -3.50
N ASP A 273 -3.30 -3.61 -2.21
CA ASP A 273 -3.16 -4.92 -1.58
C ASP A 273 -4.48 -5.69 -1.70
N LEU A 274 -4.47 -6.69 -2.57
CA LEU A 274 -5.64 -7.52 -2.90
C LEU A 274 -5.44 -8.97 -2.45
N SER A 275 -4.43 -9.24 -1.60
CA SER A 275 -4.05 -10.58 -1.14
C SER A 275 -5.18 -11.33 -0.43
N ASN A 276 -6.07 -10.59 0.25
CA ASN A 276 -7.23 -11.13 0.96
C ASN A 276 -8.46 -11.39 0.07
N PHE A 277 -8.43 -10.99 -1.22
CA PHE A 277 -9.58 -11.17 -2.11
C PHE A 277 -9.75 -12.64 -2.50
N ASP A 278 -10.93 -13.16 -2.19
CA ASP A 278 -11.45 -14.44 -2.68
C ASP A 278 -12.38 -14.18 -3.87
N THR A 279 -11.94 -14.55 -5.07
CA THR A 279 -12.67 -14.28 -6.32
C THR A 279 -13.41 -15.49 -6.89
N ARG A 280 -13.45 -16.64 -6.19
CA ARG A 280 -13.92 -17.93 -6.73
C ARG A 280 -15.37 -17.96 -7.22
N ASN A 281 -16.17 -16.98 -6.83
CA ASN A 281 -17.58 -16.82 -7.22
C ASN A 281 -17.82 -15.63 -8.17
N VAL A 282 -16.77 -14.89 -8.55
CA VAL A 282 -16.87 -13.71 -9.41
C VAL A 282 -17.10 -14.13 -10.86
N THR A 283 -18.10 -13.52 -11.49
CA THR A 283 -18.53 -13.82 -12.87
C THR A 283 -18.26 -12.67 -13.85
N ASP A 284 -18.02 -11.46 -13.35
CA ASP A 284 -17.69 -10.28 -14.15
C ASP A 284 -16.59 -9.43 -13.46
N MET A 285 -15.48 -9.23 -14.19
CA MET A 285 -14.33 -8.40 -13.83
C MET A 285 -14.05 -7.31 -14.88
N SER A 286 -15.01 -7.03 -15.78
CA SER A 286 -14.82 -6.03 -16.84
C SER A 286 -14.48 -4.65 -16.27
N LEU A 287 -13.55 -3.96 -16.92
CA LEU A 287 -13.01 -2.65 -16.52
C LEU A 287 -12.41 -2.57 -15.10
N MET A 288 -12.27 -3.68 -14.34
CA MET A 288 -11.97 -3.65 -12.89
C MET A 288 -10.75 -2.78 -12.52
N PHE A 289 -9.70 -2.79 -13.35
CA PHE A 289 -8.47 -2.01 -13.18
C PHE A 289 -8.23 -1.02 -14.34
N ALA A 290 -9.30 -0.55 -15.00
CA ALA A 290 -9.17 0.35 -16.12
C ALA A 290 -8.66 1.75 -15.70
N ASN A 291 -7.67 2.28 -16.41
CA ASN A 291 -7.08 3.62 -16.25
C ASN A 291 -6.44 3.93 -14.87
N LEU A 292 -5.90 2.94 -14.15
CA LEU A 292 -4.98 3.25 -13.03
C LEU A 292 -3.71 3.93 -13.59
N ARG A 293 -3.37 5.14 -13.11
CA ARG A 293 -2.42 6.06 -13.78
C ARG A 293 -1.69 7.03 -12.81
N ARG A 294 -0.81 6.53 -11.94
CA ARG A 294 0.07 7.43 -11.15
C ARG A 294 1.15 8.06 -12.05
N SER A 295 1.35 9.38 -11.93
CA SER A 295 2.10 10.18 -12.92
C SER A 295 3.62 10.30 -12.65
N ASP A 296 4.09 9.79 -11.52
CA ASP A 296 5.45 9.89 -10.99
C ASP A 296 6.16 8.52 -10.83
N LEU A 297 5.49 7.45 -10.42
CA LEU A 297 6.07 6.10 -10.29
C LEU A 297 6.45 5.44 -11.63
N ASP A 298 7.75 5.19 -11.87
CA ASP A 298 8.26 4.62 -13.12
C ASP A 298 7.80 3.19 -13.43
N THR A 299 7.38 2.43 -12.41
CA THR A 299 6.68 1.16 -12.58
C THR A 299 5.47 1.10 -11.67
N PHE A 300 4.42 0.42 -12.13
CA PHE A 300 3.24 0.08 -11.32
C PHE A 300 3.07 -1.43 -11.38
N SER A 301 2.99 -2.08 -10.22
CA SER A 301 2.92 -3.53 -10.06
C SER A 301 1.70 -3.93 -9.22
N MET A 302 1.03 -4.99 -9.64
CA MET A 302 -0.15 -5.54 -8.97
C MET A 302 -0.01 -7.06 -8.94
N ASP A 303 -0.09 -7.65 -7.76
CA ASP A 303 -0.15 -9.11 -7.61
C ASP A 303 -1.60 -9.57 -7.79
N LEU A 304 -1.78 -10.60 -8.61
CA LEU A 304 -3.06 -11.24 -8.94
C LEU A 304 -2.96 -12.77 -8.86
N SER A 305 -1.92 -13.29 -8.18
CA SER A 305 -1.67 -14.73 -8.03
C SER A 305 -2.75 -15.45 -7.23
N ASN A 306 -3.48 -14.73 -6.35
CA ASN A 306 -4.60 -15.25 -5.58
C ASN A 306 -5.96 -15.24 -6.32
N PHE A 307 -6.05 -14.68 -7.53
CA PHE A 307 -7.31 -14.56 -8.26
C PHE A 307 -7.70 -15.90 -8.93
N ASP A 308 -8.65 -16.61 -8.32
CA ASP A 308 -9.43 -17.66 -9.02
C ASP A 308 -10.39 -16.98 -10.00
N THR A 309 -10.10 -17.08 -11.30
CA THR A 309 -10.95 -16.57 -12.38
C THR A 309 -11.84 -17.64 -13.02
N SER A 310 -11.88 -18.87 -12.48
CA SER A 310 -12.51 -20.02 -13.14
C SER A 310 -14.01 -19.86 -13.42
N GLN A 311 -14.70 -18.95 -12.73
CA GLN A 311 -16.12 -18.62 -12.97
C GLN A 311 -16.34 -17.34 -13.77
N VAL A 312 -15.28 -16.60 -14.14
CA VAL A 312 -15.37 -15.32 -14.82
C VAL A 312 -15.81 -15.52 -16.27
N THR A 313 -16.85 -14.78 -16.67
CA THR A 313 -17.44 -14.82 -18.02
C THR A 313 -17.16 -13.57 -18.84
N ASN A 314 -16.75 -12.47 -18.18
CA ASN A 314 -16.51 -11.17 -18.79
C ASN A 314 -15.26 -10.50 -18.18
N MET A 315 -14.30 -10.16 -19.05
CA MET A 315 -13.04 -9.45 -18.78
C MET A 315 -12.84 -8.27 -19.76
N ASP A 316 -13.91 -7.73 -20.39
CA ASP A 316 -13.83 -6.55 -21.26
C ASP A 316 -13.02 -5.43 -20.57
N ARG A 317 -11.96 -4.95 -21.24
CA ARG A 317 -11.17 -3.80 -20.82
C ARG A 317 -10.58 -3.87 -19.40
N MET A 318 -10.44 -5.07 -18.81
CA MET A 318 -10.02 -5.25 -17.41
C MET A 318 -8.74 -4.49 -17.05
N PHE A 319 -7.77 -4.43 -17.97
CA PHE A 319 -6.49 -3.70 -17.83
C PHE A 319 -6.36 -2.51 -18.81
N GLN A 320 -7.48 -1.98 -19.31
CA GLN A 320 -7.47 -0.91 -20.30
C GLN A 320 -6.74 0.33 -19.77
N GLY A 321 -5.83 0.88 -20.56
CA GLY A 321 -5.17 2.16 -20.28
C GLY A 321 -4.09 2.11 -19.19
N LEU A 322 -3.71 0.93 -18.69
CA LEU A 322 -2.58 0.73 -17.76
C LEU A 322 -1.23 0.97 -18.47
N ASN A 323 -0.97 2.21 -18.86
CA ASN A 323 0.12 2.56 -19.78
C ASN A 323 1.52 2.60 -19.15
N ARG A 324 1.66 2.41 -17.83
CA ARG A 324 2.96 2.28 -17.13
C ARG A 324 3.26 0.86 -16.63
N VAL A 325 2.33 -0.09 -16.78
CA VAL A 325 2.59 -1.51 -16.47
C VAL A 325 3.53 -2.07 -17.53
N SER A 326 4.75 -2.43 -17.11
CA SER A 326 5.80 -2.97 -17.98
C SER A 326 5.87 -4.50 -17.97
N SER A 327 5.43 -5.12 -16.87
CA SER A 327 5.28 -6.55 -16.70
C SER A 327 3.90 -6.87 -16.12
N LEU A 328 3.24 -7.92 -16.63
CA LEU A 328 1.97 -8.43 -16.10
C LEU A 328 2.03 -9.96 -16.00
N ASP A 329 1.88 -10.49 -14.79
CA ASP A 329 1.66 -11.92 -14.58
C ASP A 329 0.16 -12.19 -14.44
N ILE A 330 -0.38 -12.97 -15.37
CA ILE A 330 -1.75 -13.53 -15.32
C ILE A 330 -1.71 -15.04 -15.57
N SER A 331 -0.64 -15.70 -15.15
CA SER A 331 -0.48 -17.15 -15.29
C SER A 331 -1.43 -17.96 -14.38
N SER A 332 -2.03 -17.33 -13.37
CA SER A 332 -3.13 -17.86 -12.55
C SER A 332 -4.49 -17.88 -13.26
N PHE A 333 -4.68 -17.11 -14.35
CA PHE A 333 -6.01 -16.88 -14.92
C PHE A 333 -6.51 -18.09 -15.74
N ASP A 334 -7.49 -18.81 -15.19
CA ASP A 334 -8.40 -19.67 -15.94
C ASP A 334 -9.41 -18.81 -16.72
N THR A 335 -9.34 -18.85 -18.05
CA THR A 335 -10.26 -18.13 -18.93
C THR A 335 -11.27 -19.05 -19.62
N SER A 336 -11.37 -20.32 -19.23
CA SER A 336 -12.19 -21.34 -19.91
C SER A 336 -13.69 -21.02 -19.98
N LYS A 337 -14.19 -20.14 -19.12
CA LYS A 337 -15.58 -19.61 -19.14
C LYS A 337 -15.72 -18.20 -19.73
N VAL A 338 -14.62 -17.54 -20.11
CA VAL A 338 -14.64 -16.15 -20.58
C VAL A 338 -15.25 -16.08 -21.97
N THR A 339 -16.40 -15.41 -22.07
CA THR A 339 -17.13 -15.18 -23.33
C THR A 339 -16.76 -13.86 -23.99
N ASN A 340 -16.29 -12.89 -23.20
CA ASN A 340 -15.88 -11.57 -23.64
C ASN A 340 -14.61 -11.13 -22.92
N MET A 341 -13.57 -10.79 -23.69
CA MET A 341 -12.28 -10.28 -23.22
C MET A 341 -11.90 -9.03 -24.06
N SER A 342 -12.90 -8.37 -24.64
CA SER A 342 -12.69 -7.33 -25.65
C SER A 342 -11.86 -6.17 -25.09
N SER A 343 -10.86 -5.73 -25.84
CA SER A 343 -10.00 -4.59 -25.47
C SER A 343 -9.29 -4.72 -24.10
N MET A 344 -9.16 -5.91 -23.52
CA MET A 344 -8.60 -6.16 -22.19
C MET A 344 -7.26 -5.44 -21.92
N PHE A 345 -6.34 -5.47 -22.89
CA PHE A 345 -4.99 -4.87 -22.78
C PHE A 345 -4.87 -3.53 -23.54
N SER A 346 -6.00 -2.96 -23.98
CA SER A 346 -6.03 -1.80 -24.87
C SER A 346 -5.40 -0.56 -24.22
N GLY A 347 -4.29 -0.08 -24.79
CA GLY A 347 -3.57 1.09 -24.28
C GLY A 347 -2.46 0.80 -23.25
N MET A 348 -2.11 -0.46 -23.01
CA MET A 348 -0.96 -0.85 -22.18
C MET A 348 0.40 -0.63 -22.89
N GLN A 349 0.70 0.62 -23.25
CA GLN A 349 1.79 0.96 -24.18
C GLN A 349 3.21 0.63 -23.68
N SER A 350 3.41 0.45 -22.38
CA SER A 350 4.72 0.09 -21.79
C SER A 350 4.92 -1.42 -21.59
N LEU A 351 3.90 -2.25 -21.86
CA LEU A 351 3.93 -3.68 -21.57
C LEU A 351 4.98 -4.41 -22.42
N LYS A 352 6.07 -4.85 -21.79
CA LYS A 352 7.22 -5.53 -22.38
C LYS A 352 7.32 -7.01 -22.02
N ILE A 353 6.68 -7.41 -20.93
CA ILE A 353 6.66 -8.76 -20.38
C ILE A 353 5.21 -9.12 -20.06
N ILE A 354 4.75 -10.28 -20.50
CA ILE A 354 3.44 -10.83 -20.11
C ILE A 354 3.59 -12.34 -19.88
N ARG A 355 3.14 -12.84 -18.73
CA ARG A 355 3.18 -14.27 -18.41
C ARG A 355 1.79 -14.87 -18.51
N LEU A 356 1.66 -15.94 -19.30
CA LEU A 356 0.38 -16.57 -19.63
C LEU A 356 0.33 -18.01 -19.11
N GLY A 357 -0.84 -18.41 -18.62
CA GLY A 357 -1.05 -19.67 -17.91
C GLY A 357 -1.55 -20.81 -18.79
N GLN A 358 -1.50 -22.03 -18.27
CA GLN A 358 -2.00 -23.22 -18.98
C GLN A 358 -3.52 -23.14 -19.22
N SER A 359 -4.27 -22.55 -18.29
CA SER A 359 -5.72 -22.34 -18.39
C SER A 359 -6.11 -21.03 -19.08
N PHE A 360 -5.14 -20.25 -19.58
CA PHE A 360 -5.37 -19.02 -20.31
C PHE A 360 -5.66 -19.30 -21.80
N SER A 361 -6.51 -18.49 -22.41
CA SER A 361 -6.78 -18.46 -23.85
C SER A 361 -7.32 -17.08 -24.24
N PHE A 362 -6.94 -16.57 -25.41
CA PHE A 362 -7.45 -15.29 -25.88
C PHE A 362 -8.87 -15.44 -26.46
N HIS A 363 -9.83 -14.77 -25.85
CA HIS A 363 -11.21 -14.71 -26.35
C HIS A 363 -11.49 -13.34 -27.00
N THR A 364 -12.34 -13.27 -28.01
CA THR A 364 -12.63 -12.02 -28.76
C THR A 364 -11.35 -11.29 -29.24
N ASN A 365 -11.32 -9.95 -29.28
CA ASN A 365 -10.09 -9.20 -29.57
C ASN A 365 -9.61 -8.47 -28.31
N ALA A 366 -8.65 -9.06 -27.60
CA ALA A 366 -8.11 -8.52 -26.36
C ALA A 366 -7.23 -7.25 -26.53
N MET A 367 -6.88 -6.89 -27.77
CA MET A 367 -6.01 -5.74 -28.10
C MET A 367 -4.67 -5.72 -27.35
N LEU A 368 -4.00 -6.87 -27.29
CA LEU A 368 -2.62 -6.96 -26.80
C LEU A 368 -1.71 -5.98 -27.58
N PRO A 369 -0.87 -5.17 -26.91
CA PRO A 369 -0.02 -4.19 -27.58
C PRO A 369 1.04 -4.87 -28.47
N SER A 370 1.23 -4.32 -29.67
CA SER A 370 2.34 -4.70 -30.56
C SER A 370 3.66 -4.13 -30.02
N PRO A 371 4.72 -4.95 -29.91
CA PRO A 371 6.06 -4.48 -29.53
C PRO A 371 6.59 -3.43 -30.50
N ILE A 372 7.31 -2.44 -29.98
CA ILE A 372 7.82 -1.34 -30.80
C ILE A 372 9.13 -1.77 -31.47
N SER A 373 9.09 -1.91 -32.80
CA SER A 373 10.28 -2.18 -33.61
C SER A 373 11.29 -1.04 -33.49
N SER A 374 12.55 -1.38 -33.24
CA SER A 374 13.67 -0.47 -32.98
C SER A 374 15.00 -1.16 -33.27
N GLU A 375 16.14 -0.47 -33.10
CA GLU A 375 17.46 -1.09 -33.29
C GLU A 375 17.69 -2.31 -32.39
N ILE A 376 17.04 -2.33 -31.21
CA ILE A 376 17.18 -3.39 -30.18
C ILE A 376 16.00 -4.36 -30.08
N TYR A 377 14.87 -4.13 -30.77
CA TYR A 377 13.70 -5.02 -30.74
C TYR A 377 13.09 -5.21 -32.13
N THR A 378 12.72 -6.44 -32.49
CA THR A 378 12.22 -6.76 -33.84
C THR A 378 10.82 -6.20 -34.13
N GLY A 379 10.02 -5.94 -33.09
CA GLY A 379 8.58 -5.63 -33.20
C GLY A 379 7.67 -6.85 -33.04
N LYS A 380 8.20 -8.00 -32.61
CA LYS A 380 7.44 -9.20 -32.23
C LYS A 380 7.61 -9.53 -30.74
N TRP A 381 6.66 -10.30 -30.22
CA TRP A 381 6.79 -11.07 -28.97
C TRP A 381 7.55 -12.37 -29.23
N VAL A 382 8.24 -12.88 -28.21
CA VAL A 382 8.84 -14.21 -28.19
C VAL A 382 8.67 -14.81 -26.79
N ASN A 383 8.50 -16.14 -26.69
CA ASN A 383 8.50 -16.82 -25.41
C ASN A 383 9.93 -16.95 -24.85
N VAL A 384 10.12 -17.00 -23.53
CA VAL A 384 11.46 -17.07 -22.91
C VAL A 384 12.09 -18.45 -23.10
N GLY A 385 11.29 -19.53 -22.99
CA GLY A 385 11.73 -20.90 -23.13
C GLY A 385 12.80 -21.27 -22.09
N THR A 386 13.89 -21.90 -22.52
CA THR A 386 15.06 -22.19 -21.67
C THR A 386 16.05 -21.02 -21.56
N GLY A 387 15.66 -19.83 -22.02
CA GLY A 387 16.49 -18.63 -21.99
C GLY A 387 16.25 -17.76 -20.75
N SER A 388 16.49 -16.46 -20.91
CA SER A 388 16.19 -15.42 -19.92
C SER A 388 15.32 -14.31 -20.54
N ILE A 389 14.89 -13.33 -19.73
CA ILE A 389 14.10 -12.18 -20.21
C ILE A 389 14.89 -11.36 -21.25
N ASP A 390 16.19 -11.16 -21.03
CA ASP A 390 17.06 -10.41 -21.95
C ASP A 390 17.58 -11.25 -23.13
N PHE A 391 17.75 -12.56 -22.91
CA PHE A 391 18.19 -13.54 -23.91
C PHE A 391 17.18 -14.70 -24.02
N PRO A 392 15.99 -14.47 -24.60
CA PRO A 392 14.96 -15.50 -24.76
C PRO A 392 15.40 -16.54 -25.80
N ASN A 393 15.18 -17.81 -25.48
CA ASN A 393 15.53 -18.97 -26.32
C ASN A 393 14.27 -19.70 -26.85
N GLY A 394 13.11 -19.06 -26.74
CA GLY A 394 11.84 -19.60 -27.23
C GLY A 394 11.68 -19.49 -28.75
N LEU A 395 10.85 -20.39 -29.30
CA LEU A 395 10.61 -20.53 -30.74
C LEU A 395 9.32 -19.83 -31.20
N ASN A 396 8.42 -19.48 -30.27
CA ASN A 396 7.12 -18.87 -30.57
C ASN A 396 7.26 -17.36 -30.83
N ILE A 397 7.75 -17.00 -32.01
CA ILE A 397 8.05 -15.62 -32.42
C ILE A 397 6.86 -15.01 -33.20
N TRP A 398 6.06 -14.19 -32.53
CA TRP A 398 4.75 -13.74 -33.00
C TRP A 398 4.54 -12.22 -32.83
N SER A 399 3.93 -11.55 -33.80
CA SER A 399 3.31 -10.23 -33.56
C SER A 399 2.16 -10.37 -32.55
N ALA A 400 1.71 -9.28 -31.92
CA ALA A 400 0.62 -9.36 -30.93
C ALA A 400 -0.67 -9.99 -31.48
N SER A 401 -0.99 -9.78 -32.76
CA SER A 401 -2.11 -10.43 -33.44
C SER A 401 -1.89 -11.93 -33.69
N GLU A 402 -0.65 -12.35 -33.99
CA GLU A 402 -0.30 -13.78 -34.13
C GLU A 402 -0.32 -14.47 -32.76
N LEU A 403 0.17 -13.83 -31.69
CA LEU A 403 0.15 -14.34 -30.32
C LEU A 403 -1.31 -14.52 -29.83
N MET A 404 -2.17 -13.52 -30.02
CA MET A 404 -3.60 -13.64 -29.71
C MET A 404 -4.35 -14.68 -30.54
N ALA A 405 -3.85 -15.09 -31.71
CA ALA A 405 -4.51 -16.04 -32.60
C ALA A 405 -4.00 -17.48 -32.50
N ASN A 406 -2.73 -17.67 -32.08
CA ASN A 406 -2.04 -18.96 -32.11
C ASN A 406 -1.81 -19.59 -30.72
N TYR A 407 -1.81 -18.80 -29.65
CA TYR A 407 -1.47 -19.27 -28.30
C TYR A 407 -2.42 -20.38 -27.81
N ASN A 408 -1.87 -21.54 -27.48
CA ASN A 408 -2.54 -22.62 -26.78
C ASN A 408 -1.90 -22.84 -25.41
N GLY A 409 -2.63 -22.57 -24.33
CA GLY A 409 -2.10 -22.69 -22.96
C GLY A 409 -1.51 -24.07 -22.62
N GLU A 410 -2.04 -25.15 -23.20
CA GLU A 410 -1.50 -26.51 -22.98
C GLU A 410 -0.08 -26.72 -23.51
N THR A 411 0.36 -25.93 -24.50
CA THR A 411 1.67 -26.11 -25.19
C THR A 411 2.58 -24.89 -25.14
N ASP A 412 2.01 -23.69 -24.95
CA ASP A 412 2.70 -22.41 -25.13
C ASP A 412 2.77 -21.57 -23.84
N SER A 413 2.33 -22.11 -22.70
CA SER A 413 2.32 -21.38 -21.41
C SER A 413 3.73 -21.06 -20.93
N ASP A 414 4.06 -19.77 -20.94
CA ASP A 414 5.40 -19.23 -20.71
C ASP A 414 5.33 -17.72 -20.37
N THR A 415 6.47 -17.15 -20.02
CA THR A 415 6.71 -15.70 -20.08
C THR A 415 6.97 -15.30 -21.53
N TYR A 416 6.22 -14.32 -22.04
CA TYR A 416 6.45 -13.68 -23.33
C TYR A 416 7.10 -12.31 -23.12
N VAL A 417 8.12 -12.02 -23.91
CA VAL A 417 8.89 -10.76 -23.89
C VAL A 417 8.94 -10.13 -25.28
N TRP A 418 9.23 -8.83 -25.36
CA TRP A 418 9.57 -8.20 -26.64
C TRP A 418 10.84 -8.83 -27.21
N GLN A 419 10.78 -9.39 -28.43
CA GLN A 419 11.89 -10.10 -29.03
C GLN A 419 13.08 -9.15 -29.29
N PRO A 420 14.24 -9.37 -28.65
CA PRO A 420 15.42 -8.56 -28.89
C PRO A 420 15.98 -8.81 -30.29
N ASN A 421 16.45 -7.74 -30.94
CA ASN A 421 17.11 -7.78 -32.23
C ASN A 421 18.58 -8.19 -32.08
N LEU A 422 18.81 -9.44 -31.65
CA LEU A 422 20.14 -9.93 -31.32
C LEU A 422 21.03 -10.05 -32.59
N ILE A 423 22.12 -9.28 -32.61
CA ILE A 423 23.14 -9.32 -33.66
C ILE A 423 23.93 -10.63 -33.62
N ASP A 424 24.32 -11.13 -34.79
CA ASP A 424 25.21 -12.28 -34.90
C ASP A 424 26.57 -11.95 -34.29
N ALA A 425 27.06 -12.81 -33.41
CA ALA A 425 28.37 -12.66 -32.81
C ALA A 425 29.49 -13.02 -33.79
N ALA A 426 30.68 -12.53 -33.51
CA ALA A 426 31.87 -13.08 -34.14
C ALA A 426 32.11 -14.53 -33.63
N PRO A 427 32.69 -15.40 -34.47
CA PRO A 427 32.87 -16.81 -34.11
C PRO A 427 33.85 -17.00 -32.96
N VAL A 428 33.54 -17.98 -32.10
CA VAL A 428 34.49 -18.51 -31.11
C VAL A 428 35.26 -19.64 -31.77
N THR A 429 36.57 -19.50 -31.90
CA THR A 429 37.44 -20.49 -32.55
C THR A 429 38.19 -21.30 -31.50
N VAL A 430 37.76 -22.55 -31.30
CA VAL A 430 38.39 -23.53 -30.42
C VAL A 430 39.55 -24.20 -31.16
N LYS A 431 40.76 -24.07 -30.65
CA LYS A 431 42.00 -24.62 -31.22
C LYS A 431 42.58 -25.70 -30.30
N TYR A 432 43.23 -26.68 -30.92
CA TYR A 432 43.86 -27.81 -30.25
C TYR A 432 45.34 -27.81 -30.67
N GLN A 433 46.24 -27.44 -29.76
CA GLN A 433 47.63 -27.12 -30.07
C GLN A 433 48.62 -27.77 -29.11
N ASN A 434 49.87 -27.95 -29.52
CA ASN A 434 50.95 -28.30 -28.60
C ASN A 434 51.51 -27.06 -27.86
N SER A 435 52.43 -27.27 -26.93
CA SER A 435 53.10 -26.19 -26.17
C SER A 435 53.94 -25.22 -27.02
N GLU A 436 54.23 -25.56 -28.29
CA GLU A 436 54.93 -24.70 -29.26
C GLU A 436 53.96 -23.92 -30.18
N GLY A 437 52.64 -24.16 -30.05
CA GLY A 437 51.59 -23.52 -30.85
C GLY A 437 51.27 -24.23 -32.18
N GLU A 438 51.82 -25.42 -32.42
CA GLU A 438 51.49 -26.24 -33.60
C GLU A 438 50.08 -26.82 -33.46
N GLN A 439 49.26 -26.70 -34.52
CA GLN A 439 47.88 -27.18 -34.52
C GLN A 439 47.82 -28.70 -34.74
N LEU A 440 47.19 -29.42 -33.82
CA LEU A 440 47.13 -30.89 -33.79
C LEU A 440 45.83 -31.47 -34.39
N SER A 441 44.77 -30.67 -34.43
CA SER A 441 43.50 -31.01 -35.06
C SER A 441 42.85 -29.75 -35.63
N GLU A 442 42.05 -29.90 -36.69
CA GLU A 442 41.24 -28.81 -37.24
C GLU A 442 40.44 -28.07 -36.14
N PRO A 443 40.45 -26.72 -36.13
CA PRO A 443 39.70 -25.92 -35.17
C PRO A 443 38.20 -26.21 -35.21
N THR A 444 37.53 -26.06 -34.07
CA THR A 444 36.06 -26.08 -33.99
C THR A 444 35.55 -24.65 -33.87
N VAL A 445 34.58 -24.28 -34.71
CA VAL A 445 33.97 -22.94 -34.70
C VAL A 445 32.61 -23.03 -34.04
N LEU A 446 32.40 -22.25 -32.98
CA LEU A 446 31.09 -22.03 -32.37
C LEU A 446 30.52 -20.69 -32.87
N SER A 447 29.20 -20.65 -33.06
CA SER A 447 28.47 -19.49 -33.57
C SER A 447 27.20 -19.27 -32.75
N GLY A 448 26.91 -18.01 -32.41
CA GLY A 448 25.73 -17.62 -31.64
C GLY A 448 25.43 -16.13 -31.79
N LYS A 449 24.61 -15.60 -30.88
CA LYS A 449 24.30 -14.17 -30.80
C LYS A 449 25.09 -13.50 -29.68
N VAL A 450 25.38 -12.21 -29.81
CA VAL A 450 26.12 -11.46 -28.79
C VAL A 450 25.39 -11.53 -27.44
N GLY A 451 26.13 -11.85 -26.37
CA GLY A 451 25.61 -12.04 -25.02
C GLY A 451 25.09 -13.45 -24.69
N MET A 452 24.85 -14.32 -25.68
CA MET A 452 24.56 -15.73 -25.41
C MET A 452 25.79 -16.43 -24.82
N ALA A 453 25.57 -17.41 -23.94
CA ALA A 453 26.64 -18.27 -23.44
C ALA A 453 27.15 -19.25 -24.52
N TYR A 454 28.41 -19.65 -24.38
CA TYR A 454 29.00 -20.79 -25.08
C TYR A 454 29.78 -21.68 -24.12
N GLU A 455 29.87 -22.96 -24.48
CA GLU A 455 30.71 -23.96 -23.84
C GLU A 455 31.52 -24.68 -24.92
N SER A 456 32.77 -25.01 -24.60
CA SER A 456 33.66 -25.81 -25.44
C SER A 456 34.39 -26.84 -24.59
N ASN A 457 34.63 -28.02 -25.15
CA ASN A 457 35.27 -29.14 -24.46
C ASN A 457 36.55 -29.57 -25.19
N PRO A 458 37.55 -30.15 -24.48
CA PRO A 458 38.75 -30.68 -25.11
C PRO A 458 38.42 -31.84 -26.06
N LYS A 459 39.21 -31.97 -27.13
CA LYS A 459 39.06 -33.04 -28.12
C LYS A 459 40.07 -34.16 -27.87
N GLU A 460 39.67 -35.41 -28.06
CA GLU A 460 40.57 -36.56 -28.05
C GLU A 460 41.47 -36.57 -29.31
N ILE A 461 42.79 -36.75 -29.12
CA ILE A 461 43.80 -36.75 -30.20
C ILE A 461 44.82 -37.86 -29.93
N THR A 462 44.88 -38.87 -30.81
CA THR A 462 45.76 -40.05 -30.64
C THR A 462 47.23 -39.65 -30.50
N GLY A 463 47.92 -40.21 -29.50
CA GLY A 463 49.31 -39.88 -29.17
C GLY A 463 49.54 -38.53 -28.46
N TRP A 464 48.47 -37.82 -28.04
CA TRP A 464 48.56 -36.54 -27.34
C TRP A 464 47.62 -36.45 -26.13
N ASN A 465 48.15 -36.01 -24.99
CA ASN A 465 47.43 -35.79 -23.74
C ASN A 465 47.08 -34.30 -23.57
N VAL A 466 45.91 -33.97 -22.99
CA VAL A 466 45.55 -32.58 -22.63
C VAL A 466 46.32 -32.16 -21.38
N VAL A 467 47.00 -31.01 -21.43
CA VAL A 467 47.80 -30.45 -20.32
C VAL A 467 47.24 -29.13 -19.81
N LYS A 468 46.60 -28.32 -20.67
CA LYS A 468 45.91 -27.09 -20.25
C LYS A 468 44.51 -26.98 -20.86
N ILE A 469 43.51 -26.85 -19.99
CA ILE A 469 42.19 -26.30 -20.29
C ILE A 469 42.28 -24.76 -20.13
N PRO A 470 41.82 -23.95 -21.10
CA PRO A 470 41.88 -22.49 -21.01
C PRO A 470 40.74 -21.92 -20.16
N ASP A 471 41.01 -20.79 -19.51
CA ASP A 471 40.08 -20.14 -18.57
C ASP A 471 38.78 -19.63 -19.24
N ASN A 472 38.79 -19.49 -20.57
CA ASN A 472 37.65 -19.11 -21.40
C ASN A 472 36.99 -20.29 -22.17
N ALA A 473 37.18 -21.53 -21.69
CA ALA A 473 36.50 -22.71 -22.24
C ALA A 473 34.96 -22.60 -22.19
N VAL A 474 34.44 -21.89 -21.18
CA VAL A 474 33.06 -21.40 -21.07
C VAL A 474 33.11 -19.88 -21.11
N GLY A 475 32.14 -19.24 -21.75
CA GLY A 475 32.09 -17.78 -21.87
C GLY A 475 30.79 -17.26 -22.46
N VAL A 476 30.78 -16.00 -22.89
CA VAL A 476 29.70 -15.38 -23.68
C VAL A 476 30.23 -14.88 -25.01
N PHE A 477 29.41 -15.04 -26.05
CA PHE A 477 29.67 -14.59 -27.41
C PHE A 477 29.78 -13.06 -27.50
N THR A 478 30.80 -12.55 -28.20
CA THR A 478 31.07 -11.10 -28.34
C THR A 478 31.04 -10.61 -29.81
N GLU A 479 31.01 -9.30 -30.02
CA GLU A 479 31.21 -8.68 -31.34
C GLU A 479 32.64 -8.89 -31.88
N GLU A 480 33.63 -9.04 -31.00
CA GLU A 480 34.99 -9.44 -31.36
C GLU A 480 35.14 -10.96 -31.37
N ALA A 481 35.94 -11.49 -32.30
CA ALA A 481 36.18 -12.94 -32.42
C ALA A 481 37.04 -13.45 -31.27
N GLN A 482 36.59 -14.53 -30.63
CA GLN A 482 37.24 -15.11 -29.44
C GLN A 482 38.02 -16.37 -29.83
N GLU A 483 39.17 -16.60 -29.20
CA GLU A 483 39.94 -17.83 -29.37
C GLU A 483 40.04 -18.60 -28.06
N VAL A 484 39.77 -19.90 -28.11
CA VAL A 484 39.86 -20.83 -26.98
C VAL A 484 40.92 -21.86 -27.31
N VAL A 485 42.02 -21.93 -26.56
CA VAL A 485 43.17 -22.76 -26.92
C VAL A 485 43.42 -23.85 -25.88
N TYR A 486 43.12 -25.09 -26.26
CA TYR A 486 43.49 -26.29 -25.53
C TYR A 486 44.93 -26.68 -25.85
N VAL A 487 45.75 -26.88 -24.82
CA VAL A 487 47.19 -27.21 -24.97
C VAL A 487 47.44 -28.65 -24.60
N TYR A 488 48.20 -29.35 -25.45
CA TYR A 488 48.50 -30.77 -25.39
C TYR A 488 50.01 -31.05 -25.35
N GLU A 489 50.40 -32.23 -24.88
CA GLU A 489 51.76 -32.77 -24.99
C GLU A 489 51.73 -34.20 -25.56
N ARG A 490 52.88 -34.69 -26.07
CA ARG A 490 52.94 -36.06 -26.61
C ARG A 490 52.93 -37.10 -25.51
N SER A 491 52.12 -38.13 -25.71
CA SER A 491 52.10 -39.35 -24.89
C SER A 491 53.46 -40.09 -24.99
N ASP A 492 53.84 -40.77 -23.92
CA ASP A 492 55.04 -41.61 -23.90
C ASP A 492 54.88 -42.84 -24.79
N ALA A 493 55.96 -43.22 -25.47
CA ALA A 493 55.97 -44.40 -26.33
C ALA A 493 56.44 -45.64 -25.58
N ALA A 494 56.09 -46.80 -26.11
CA ALA A 494 56.67 -48.06 -25.66
C ALA A 494 58.16 -48.15 -26.02
N PRO A 495 58.97 -48.85 -25.21
CA PRO A 495 60.42 -48.97 -25.43
C PRO A 495 60.76 -49.73 -26.72
N VAL A 496 61.90 -49.36 -27.31
CA VAL A 496 62.54 -50.09 -28.41
C VAL A 496 63.72 -50.87 -27.86
N THR A 497 63.74 -52.19 -28.07
CA THR A 497 64.75 -53.12 -27.55
C THR A 497 65.73 -53.52 -28.64
N VAL A 498 67.02 -53.24 -28.47
CA VAL A 498 68.09 -53.59 -29.41
C VAL A 498 68.89 -54.78 -28.88
N ARG A 499 68.90 -55.89 -29.60
CA ARG A 499 69.58 -57.15 -29.24
C ARG A 499 70.78 -57.44 -30.14
N TYR A 500 71.74 -58.19 -29.60
CA TYR A 500 72.96 -58.61 -30.29
C TYR A 500 73.10 -60.13 -30.16
N LYS A 501 73.00 -60.88 -31.26
CA LYS A 501 72.88 -62.35 -31.24
C LYS A 501 73.88 -63.03 -32.19
N ASP A 502 74.24 -64.29 -31.96
CA ASP A 502 74.99 -65.07 -32.95
C ASP A 502 74.08 -65.59 -34.08
N THR A 503 74.68 -66.27 -35.07
CA THR A 503 73.94 -66.92 -36.18
C THR A 503 72.95 -68.01 -35.76
N ASP A 504 73.08 -68.55 -34.55
CA ASP A 504 72.16 -69.54 -33.97
C ASP A 504 71.07 -68.90 -33.09
N GLY A 505 71.15 -67.57 -32.88
CA GLY A 505 70.17 -66.76 -32.15
C GLY A 505 70.48 -66.53 -30.66
N ASN A 506 71.64 -66.98 -30.17
CA ASN A 506 72.05 -66.80 -28.77
C ASN A 506 72.50 -65.36 -28.51
N GLU A 507 72.14 -64.79 -27.36
CA GLU A 507 72.43 -63.39 -27.03
C GLU A 507 73.91 -63.21 -26.60
N LEU A 508 74.63 -62.33 -27.31
CA LEU A 508 76.09 -62.10 -27.15
C LEU A 508 76.42 -60.89 -26.26
N SER A 509 75.41 -60.10 -25.91
CA SER A 509 75.50 -58.93 -25.05
C SER A 509 74.11 -58.58 -24.55
N ASP A 510 74.02 -58.02 -23.35
CA ASP A 510 72.82 -57.39 -22.82
C ASP A 510 72.19 -56.42 -23.85
N PRO A 511 70.85 -56.37 -23.94
CA PRO A 511 70.15 -55.53 -24.89
C PRO A 511 70.14 -54.05 -24.49
N THR A 512 70.16 -53.16 -25.48
CA THR A 512 70.05 -51.71 -25.28
C THR A 512 68.59 -51.29 -25.38
N ILE A 513 68.05 -50.64 -24.35
CA ILE A 513 66.70 -50.06 -24.37
C ILE A 513 66.75 -48.59 -24.80
N LEU A 514 65.92 -48.21 -25.77
CA LEU A 514 65.68 -46.83 -26.18
C LEU A 514 64.26 -46.42 -25.77
N ASN A 515 64.11 -45.23 -25.20
CA ASN A 515 62.84 -44.65 -24.75
C ASN A 515 62.58 -43.31 -25.45
N GLY A 516 61.31 -42.94 -25.64
CA GLY A 516 60.93 -41.69 -26.31
C GLY A 516 59.43 -41.37 -26.21
N LYS A 517 59.01 -40.30 -26.90
CA LYS A 517 57.59 -39.93 -27.07
C LYS A 517 57.07 -40.45 -28.42
N VAL A 518 55.77 -40.72 -28.51
CA VAL A 518 55.13 -41.26 -29.72
C VAL A 518 55.42 -40.36 -30.93
N GLY A 519 55.78 -40.96 -32.07
CA GLY A 519 56.04 -40.23 -33.30
C GLY A 519 57.38 -39.47 -33.35
N LEU A 520 58.35 -39.77 -32.46
CA LEU A 520 59.73 -39.29 -32.57
C LEU A 520 60.66 -40.37 -33.15
N PRO A 521 61.74 -40.02 -33.86
CA PRO A 521 62.64 -40.99 -34.46
C PRO A 521 63.60 -41.62 -33.44
N TYR A 522 64.07 -42.84 -33.72
CA TYR A 522 65.17 -43.51 -33.02
C TYR A 522 66.21 -44.07 -34.00
N THR A 523 67.43 -44.29 -33.49
CA THR A 523 68.55 -44.91 -34.20
C THR A 523 69.33 -45.82 -33.26
N SER A 524 69.83 -46.94 -33.78
CA SER A 524 70.65 -47.92 -33.07
C SER A 524 71.87 -48.33 -33.89
N GLU A 525 72.90 -48.84 -33.21
CA GLU A 525 74.18 -49.22 -33.82
C GLU A 525 74.63 -50.62 -33.34
N ALA A 526 75.49 -51.26 -34.14
CA ALA A 526 76.12 -52.53 -33.78
C ALA A 526 77.17 -52.34 -32.67
N LYS A 527 77.44 -53.41 -31.90
CA LYS A 527 78.36 -53.39 -30.75
C LYS A 527 79.63 -54.17 -31.10
N GLU A 528 80.80 -53.69 -30.67
CA GLU A 528 82.05 -54.42 -30.89
C GLU A 528 82.19 -55.57 -29.87
N ILE A 529 82.30 -56.81 -30.35
CA ILE A 529 82.31 -58.02 -29.50
C ILE A 529 83.56 -58.85 -29.82
N SER A 530 84.48 -58.96 -28.85
CA SER A 530 85.79 -59.59 -29.06
C SER A 530 85.68 -61.07 -29.43
N GLY A 531 86.40 -61.48 -30.48
CA GLY A 531 86.38 -62.85 -31.02
C GLY A 531 85.18 -63.16 -31.92
N TRP A 532 84.37 -62.15 -32.26
CA TRP A 532 83.24 -62.25 -33.17
C TRP A 532 83.24 -61.09 -34.20
N TYR A 533 82.51 -61.23 -35.31
CA TYR A 533 82.28 -60.14 -36.28
C TYR A 533 80.82 -60.09 -36.75
N VAL A 534 80.30 -58.89 -37.02
CA VAL A 534 78.93 -58.67 -37.55
C VAL A 534 78.81 -59.26 -38.96
N VAL A 535 77.75 -60.02 -39.19
CA VAL A 535 77.36 -60.53 -40.52
C VAL A 535 76.08 -59.91 -41.08
N GLU A 536 75.16 -59.43 -40.24
CA GLU A 536 73.92 -58.77 -40.70
C GLU A 536 73.54 -57.57 -39.81
N THR A 537 72.99 -56.53 -40.45
CA THR A 537 72.46 -55.30 -39.82
C THR A 537 70.97 -55.18 -40.18
N PRO A 538 70.07 -55.03 -39.19
CA PRO A 538 68.63 -55.10 -39.41
C PRO A 538 68.07 -53.84 -40.08
N ALA A 539 67.07 -54.00 -40.94
CA ALA A 539 66.45 -52.91 -41.69
C ALA A 539 65.71 -51.87 -40.82
N ASN A 540 65.32 -52.24 -39.59
CA ASN A 540 64.69 -51.35 -38.61
C ASN A 540 65.67 -50.78 -37.57
N ALA A 541 66.98 -50.79 -37.85
CA ALA A 541 68.01 -50.15 -37.01
C ALA A 541 67.75 -48.65 -36.76
N SER A 542 66.97 -48.00 -37.63
CA SER A 542 66.37 -46.69 -37.39
C SER A 542 64.86 -46.73 -37.67
N GLY A 543 64.06 -46.09 -36.84
CA GLY A 543 62.60 -46.10 -36.95
C GLY A 543 61.95 -44.93 -36.23
N ILE A 544 60.67 -45.10 -35.87
CA ILE A 544 59.87 -44.11 -35.12
C ILE A 544 59.23 -44.83 -33.92
N PHE A 545 59.29 -44.18 -32.75
CA PHE A 545 58.67 -44.63 -31.51
C PHE A 545 57.13 -44.71 -31.64
N SER A 546 56.54 -45.82 -31.20
CA SER A 546 55.10 -46.11 -31.25
C SER A 546 54.53 -46.49 -29.88
N GLU A 547 53.19 -46.57 -29.82
CA GLU A 547 52.47 -47.09 -28.64
C GLU A 547 52.70 -48.61 -28.44
N GLU A 548 53.03 -49.35 -29.50
CA GLU A 548 53.53 -50.73 -29.43
C GLU A 548 55.06 -50.77 -29.28
N ALA A 549 55.57 -51.73 -28.49
CA ALA A 549 57.02 -51.96 -28.31
C ALA A 549 57.65 -52.60 -29.55
N GLN A 550 58.91 -52.27 -29.85
CA GLN A 550 59.61 -52.74 -31.06
C GLN A 550 60.94 -53.43 -30.72
N GLU A 551 61.37 -54.41 -31.53
CA GLU A 551 62.66 -55.12 -31.37
C GLU A 551 63.56 -54.96 -32.62
N VAL A 552 64.85 -54.76 -32.40
CA VAL A 552 65.91 -54.60 -33.41
C VAL A 552 67.02 -55.63 -33.10
N VAL A 553 67.55 -56.36 -34.09
CA VAL A 553 68.50 -57.48 -33.85
C VAL A 553 69.69 -57.50 -34.81
N TYR A 554 70.92 -57.53 -34.28
CA TYR A 554 72.18 -57.66 -35.03
C TYR A 554 72.80 -59.06 -34.88
N ILE A 555 73.45 -59.61 -35.94
CA ILE A 555 73.92 -61.02 -36.03
C ILE A 555 75.45 -61.15 -36.23
N TYR A 556 76.13 -62.14 -35.60
CA TYR A 556 77.62 -62.28 -35.53
C TYR A 556 78.20 -63.74 -35.65
N GLU A 557 79.49 -63.94 -36.02
CA GLU A 557 80.20 -65.26 -36.27
C GLU A 557 81.68 -65.38 -35.72
N ARG A 558 82.35 -66.57 -35.66
CA ARG A 558 83.55 -66.98 -34.80
C ARG A 558 84.76 -67.74 -35.48
N SER A 559 85.85 -68.18 -34.76
CA SER A 559 87.17 -68.69 -35.34
C SER A 559 87.92 -69.91 -34.65
N ASP A 560 89.14 -70.35 -35.07
CA ASP A 560 89.75 -71.75 -34.97
C ASP A 560 91.18 -71.91 -34.31
N ALA A 561 91.63 -73.12 -33.82
CA ALA A 561 92.83 -73.37 -32.91
C ALA A 561 93.67 -74.70 -33.05
N ALA A 562 94.52 -75.03 -32.04
CA ALA A 562 95.55 -76.12 -31.96
C ALA A 562 95.36 -77.16 -30.78
N PRO A 563 96.17 -78.26 -30.62
CA PRO A 563 95.84 -79.47 -29.80
C PRO A 563 96.62 -79.73 -28.46
N VAL A 564 96.19 -80.72 -27.64
CA VAL A 564 96.59 -80.97 -26.21
C VAL A 564 96.71 -82.48 -25.81
N THR A 565 97.46 -82.85 -24.74
CA THR A 565 97.72 -84.25 -24.25
C THR A 565 97.64 -84.45 -22.70
N VAL A 566 97.32 -85.65 -22.17
CA VAL A 566 96.91 -85.92 -20.74
C VAL A 566 97.44 -87.25 -20.13
N LYS A 567 97.76 -87.34 -18.81
CA LYS A 567 98.28 -88.53 -18.06
C LYS A 567 97.75 -88.67 -16.60
N TYR A 568 97.87 -89.84 -15.95
CA TYR A 568 97.35 -90.13 -14.58
C TYR A 568 98.31 -90.98 -13.70
N GLN A 569 98.57 -90.60 -12.44
CA GLN A 569 99.53 -91.27 -11.54
C GLN A 569 99.19 -91.14 -10.03
N ASP A 570 99.94 -91.81 -9.14
CA ASP A 570 99.89 -91.59 -7.68
C ASP A 570 100.97 -90.60 -7.18
N SER A 571 100.99 -90.33 -5.87
CA SER A 571 101.94 -89.39 -5.23
C SER A 571 103.37 -89.91 -5.11
N GLU A 572 103.63 -91.19 -5.44
CA GLU A 572 104.99 -91.74 -5.64
C GLU A 572 105.39 -91.76 -7.14
N GLY A 573 104.49 -91.35 -8.03
CA GLY A 573 104.70 -91.25 -9.48
C GLY A 573 104.38 -92.54 -10.27
N ASN A 574 103.69 -93.51 -9.67
CA ASN A 574 103.29 -94.73 -10.37
C ASN A 574 102.08 -94.45 -11.27
N GLN A 575 102.15 -94.82 -12.55
CA GLN A 575 101.06 -94.59 -13.50
C GLN A 575 99.82 -95.44 -13.16
N LEU A 576 98.68 -94.77 -12.95
CA LEU A 576 97.42 -95.42 -12.57
C LEU A 576 96.51 -95.72 -13.78
N ALA A 577 96.69 -95.01 -14.90
CA ALA A 577 95.94 -95.24 -16.15
C ALA A 577 96.67 -94.72 -17.40
N GLU A 578 96.26 -95.18 -18.59
CA GLU A 578 96.85 -94.82 -19.90
C GLU A 578 96.52 -93.37 -20.37
N PRO A 579 97.40 -92.71 -21.16
CA PRO A 579 97.26 -91.31 -21.60
C PRO A 579 96.14 -90.98 -22.62
N THR A 580 95.89 -89.70 -22.91
CA THR A 580 94.81 -89.21 -23.83
C THR A 580 95.22 -87.93 -24.61
N ILE A 581 94.58 -87.59 -25.74
CA ILE A 581 94.90 -86.45 -26.65
C ILE A 581 93.60 -85.75 -27.16
N LEU A 582 93.62 -84.42 -27.34
CA LEU A 582 92.46 -83.54 -27.64
C LEU A 582 92.77 -82.44 -28.71
N SER A 583 91.75 -81.89 -29.40
CA SER A 583 91.87 -80.81 -30.43
C SER A 583 90.57 -79.99 -30.65
N GLY A 584 90.63 -78.67 -30.94
CA GLY A 584 89.45 -77.80 -31.13
C GLY A 584 89.68 -76.40 -31.73
N LYS A 585 88.81 -75.41 -31.41
CA LYS A 585 88.74 -74.04 -31.98
C LYS A 585 89.08 -72.91 -30.97
N VAL A 586 89.46 -71.70 -31.40
CA VAL A 586 90.00 -70.65 -30.51
C VAL A 586 88.93 -70.20 -29.52
N GLY A 587 89.29 -70.21 -28.24
CA GLY A 587 88.38 -69.83 -27.16
C GLY A 587 87.28 -70.84 -26.87
N LEU A 588 87.24 -71.99 -27.55
CA LEU A 588 86.45 -73.15 -27.11
C LEU A 588 87.27 -73.97 -26.10
N PRO A 589 86.65 -74.49 -25.03
CA PRO A 589 87.37 -75.24 -24.01
C PRO A 589 87.83 -76.61 -24.51
N TYR A 590 88.97 -77.05 -24.00
CA TYR A 590 89.25 -78.46 -23.79
C TYR A 590 89.08 -78.78 -22.31
N ALA A 591 88.43 -79.90 -22.02
CA ALA A 591 88.51 -80.54 -20.72
C ALA A 591 89.23 -81.87 -20.90
N SER A 592 90.23 -82.11 -20.06
CA SER A 592 90.53 -83.47 -19.63
C SER A 592 89.90 -83.67 -18.26
N GLU A 593 89.71 -84.93 -17.87
CA GLU A 593 89.06 -85.28 -16.60
C GLU A 593 89.95 -86.22 -15.81
N ALA A 594 89.94 -86.06 -14.48
CA ALA A 594 90.50 -87.06 -13.60
C ALA A 594 89.75 -88.38 -13.77
N LYS A 595 90.47 -89.46 -14.03
CA LYS A 595 89.85 -90.79 -14.11
C LYS A 595 89.37 -91.21 -12.72
N GLU A 596 88.12 -91.67 -12.58
CA GLU A 596 87.65 -92.21 -11.30
C GLU A 596 88.48 -93.44 -10.88
N ILE A 597 89.04 -93.38 -9.67
CA ILE A 597 89.73 -94.49 -9.01
C ILE A 597 88.97 -94.74 -7.70
N PRO A 598 88.07 -95.75 -7.63
CA PRO A 598 87.09 -95.85 -6.56
C PRO A 598 87.69 -95.81 -5.15
N GLY A 599 87.28 -94.83 -4.37
CA GLY A 599 87.79 -94.58 -3.02
C GLY A 599 88.98 -93.62 -2.95
N TRP A 600 89.29 -92.89 -4.01
CA TRP A 600 90.27 -91.80 -4.02
C TRP A 600 89.72 -90.55 -4.75
N TYR A 601 89.75 -89.37 -4.11
CA TYR A 601 89.72 -88.07 -4.79
C TYR A 601 91.11 -87.73 -5.33
N VAL A 602 91.25 -86.61 -6.02
CA VAL A 602 92.52 -86.12 -6.59
C VAL A 602 93.23 -85.21 -5.57
N VAL A 603 94.42 -85.57 -5.01
CA VAL A 603 95.13 -84.68 -4.04
C VAL A 603 95.37 -83.30 -4.65
N GLU A 604 95.75 -83.31 -5.92
CA GLU A 604 96.16 -82.13 -6.67
C GLU A 604 95.83 -82.36 -8.15
N THR A 605 94.85 -81.58 -8.61
CA THR A 605 94.44 -81.51 -10.01
C THR A 605 95.41 -80.58 -10.71
N PRO A 606 96.01 -80.94 -11.86
CA PRO A 606 96.95 -80.05 -12.54
C PRO A 606 96.24 -78.76 -12.98
N ASP A 607 96.87 -77.59 -12.81
CA ASP A 607 96.28 -76.29 -13.13
C ASP A 607 95.83 -76.15 -14.61
N ASN A 608 96.29 -77.04 -15.50
CA ASN A 608 95.91 -77.11 -16.90
C ASN A 608 95.03 -78.33 -17.26
N ALA A 609 94.39 -78.96 -16.26
CA ALA A 609 93.39 -80.03 -16.41
C ALA A 609 92.36 -79.73 -17.52
N SER A 610 91.84 -78.52 -17.49
CA SER A 610 91.00 -77.94 -18.54
C SER A 610 91.54 -76.56 -18.89
N GLY A 611 91.46 -76.18 -20.16
CA GLY A 611 91.85 -74.87 -20.64
C GLY A 611 91.04 -74.48 -21.86
N ILE A 612 91.37 -73.35 -22.49
CA ILE A 612 90.85 -73.00 -23.82
C ILE A 612 91.87 -73.42 -24.87
N PHE A 613 91.39 -74.01 -25.97
CA PHE A 613 92.26 -74.31 -27.11
C PHE A 613 92.84 -72.98 -27.63
N SER A 614 94.16 -72.88 -27.58
CA SER A 614 94.92 -71.71 -27.99
C SER A 614 95.59 -71.95 -29.35
N GLU A 615 96.31 -70.96 -29.86
CA GLU A 615 97.12 -71.12 -31.08
C GLU A 615 98.42 -71.93 -30.82
N GLU A 616 98.74 -72.25 -29.55
CA GLU A 616 99.87 -73.11 -29.13
C GLU A 616 99.40 -74.39 -28.38
N ALA A 617 100.27 -75.42 -28.31
CA ALA A 617 99.95 -76.79 -27.88
C ALA A 617 100.46 -77.15 -26.46
N GLN A 618 99.74 -78.02 -25.73
CA GLN A 618 99.82 -78.14 -24.24
C GLN A 618 99.78 -79.61 -23.69
N GLU A 619 100.17 -79.86 -22.42
CA GLU A 619 100.23 -81.20 -21.77
C GLU A 619 99.86 -81.21 -20.25
N VAL A 620 99.19 -82.28 -19.73
CA VAL A 620 98.45 -82.34 -18.43
C VAL A 620 98.69 -83.65 -17.61
N VAL A 621 98.72 -83.64 -16.25
CA VAL A 621 98.99 -84.85 -15.37
C VAL A 621 98.30 -84.84 -13.96
N TYR A 622 97.61 -85.92 -13.51
CA TYR A 622 96.79 -86.00 -12.25
C TYR A 622 97.32 -86.92 -11.09
N VAL A 623 96.96 -86.66 -9.80
CA VAL A 623 97.44 -87.34 -8.53
C VAL A 623 96.33 -87.52 -7.44
N TYR A 624 96.29 -88.54 -6.53
CA TYR A 624 95.08 -88.97 -5.73
C TYR A 624 95.16 -89.28 -4.17
N GLU A 625 94.11 -88.99 -3.33
CA GLU A 625 93.91 -89.24 -1.83
C GLU A 625 92.42 -89.31 -1.32
N ARG A 626 92.02 -89.04 -0.04
CA ARG A 626 90.63 -89.14 0.57
C ARG A 626 90.07 -87.92 1.39
N SER A 627 88.79 -87.49 1.23
CA SER A 627 88.26 -86.13 1.62
C SER A 627 86.96 -86.00 2.48
N ASP A 628 86.56 -84.73 2.77
CA ASP A 628 85.43 -84.24 3.61
C ASP A 628 84.63 -83.06 2.96
N ALA A 629 83.46 -82.63 3.49
CA ALA A 629 82.54 -81.65 2.85
C ALA A 629 82.42 -80.24 3.47
N ALA A 630 81.79 -79.32 2.72
CA ALA A 630 81.60 -77.91 3.02
C ALA A 630 80.16 -77.54 3.48
N PRO A 631 79.94 -76.33 4.05
CA PRO A 631 78.63 -75.89 4.54
C PRO A 631 77.72 -75.27 3.46
N VAL A 632 76.42 -75.23 3.72
CA VAL A 632 75.40 -74.59 2.87
C VAL A 632 74.88 -73.32 3.55
N THR A 633 74.77 -72.21 2.82
CA THR A 633 74.28 -70.92 3.33
C THR A 633 72.95 -70.54 2.68
N VAL A 634 71.98 -70.09 3.47
CA VAL A 634 70.63 -69.68 3.02
C VAL A 634 70.47 -68.18 3.23
N LYS A 635 70.17 -67.42 2.17
CA LYS A 635 69.95 -65.97 2.18
C LYS A 635 68.50 -65.59 1.86
N TYR A 636 68.13 -64.38 2.25
CA TYR A 636 66.82 -63.77 2.04
C TYR A 636 67.05 -62.34 1.53
N GLN A 637 66.62 -62.03 0.31
CA GLN A 637 66.93 -60.76 -0.36
C GLN A 637 65.78 -60.25 -1.24
N ASP A 638 65.80 -58.97 -1.60
CA ASP A 638 64.90 -58.42 -2.62
C ASP A 638 65.37 -58.72 -4.05
N SER A 639 64.59 -58.27 -5.04
CA SER A 639 64.89 -58.40 -6.47
C SER A 639 66.09 -57.57 -6.95
N GLU A 640 66.59 -56.62 -6.16
CA GLU A 640 67.83 -55.87 -6.42
C GLU A 640 69.06 -56.55 -5.77
N GLY A 641 68.86 -57.53 -4.90
CA GLY A 641 69.90 -58.30 -4.22
C GLY A 641 70.25 -57.79 -2.81
N ASN A 642 69.47 -56.87 -2.23
CA ASN A 642 69.69 -56.38 -0.88
C ASN A 642 69.25 -57.42 0.16
N GLN A 643 70.14 -57.78 1.10
CA GLN A 643 69.86 -58.76 2.15
C GLN A 643 68.78 -58.25 3.13
N LEU A 644 67.59 -58.85 3.09
CA LEU A 644 66.43 -58.47 3.93
C LEU A 644 66.46 -59.13 5.32
N SER A 645 67.21 -60.23 5.50
CA SER A 645 67.36 -60.88 6.80
C SER A 645 68.64 -61.70 6.90
N GLU A 646 69.20 -61.83 8.11
CA GLU A 646 70.45 -62.55 8.37
C GLU A 646 70.46 -64.00 7.81
N PRO A 647 71.57 -64.46 7.20
CA PRO A 647 71.67 -65.80 6.62
C PRO A 647 71.65 -66.95 7.64
N THR A 648 71.22 -68.14 7.20
CA THR A 648 71.26 -69.39 7.96
C THR A 648 72.32 -70.35 7.40
N ILE A 649 73.02 -71.14 8.23
CA ILE A 649 74.09 -72.06 7.77
C ILE A 649 73.83 -73.51 8.20
N LEU A 650 74.07 -74.47 7.30
CA LEU A 650 73.96 -75.93 7.46
C LEU A 650 75.31 -76.61 7.15
N SER A 651 75.58 -77.84 7.64
CA SER A 651 76.88 -78.53 7.42
C SER A 651 76.79 -80.07 7.46
N GLY A 652 77.61 -80.77 6.66
CA GLY A 652 77.58 -82.24 6.56
C GLY A 652 78.89 -82.91 6.10
N LYS A 653 78.79 -84.09 5.46
CA LYS A 653 79.87 -84.85 4.81
C LYS A 653 79.48 -85.25 3.39
N VAL A 654 80.47 -85.51 2.53
CA VAL A 654 80.30 -85.62 1.06
C VAL A 654 79.26 -86.67 0.70
N GLY A 655 78.20 -86.27 0.01
CA GLY A 655 77.13 -87.17 -0.43
C GLY A 655 75.99 -87.43 0.58
N LEU A 656 75.84 -86.61 1.62
CA LEU A 656 74.69 -86.65 2.54
C LEU A 656 73.67 -85.52 2.27
N PRO A 657 72.36 -85.69 2.51
CA PRO A 657 71.34 -84.71 2.13
C PRO A 657 71.13 -83.53 3.10
N TYR A 658 70.58 -82.42 2.59
CA TYR A 658 70.13 -81.23 3.34
C TYR A 658 68.80 -80.66 2.80
N ALA A 659 68.13 -79.80 3.58
CA ALA A 659 66.94 -79.04 3.19
C ALA A 659 66.87 -77.69 3.92
N SER A 660 66.11 -76.74 3.38
CA SER A 660 65.90 -75.37 3.86
C SER A 660 64.51 -74.83 3.49
N GLU A 661 64.05 -73.80 4.18
CA GLU A 661 62.71 -73.23 4.04
C GLU A 661 62.75 -71.69 3.98
N ALA A 662 61.69 -71.09 3.42
CA ALA A 662 61.49 -69.65 3.37
C ALA A 662 61.26 -69.05 4.77
N LYS A 663 61.53 -67.75 4.91
CA LYS A 663 61.35 -67.00 6.17
C LYS A 663 60.26 -65.95 5.98
N GLU A 664 59.37 -65.79 6.96
CA GLU A 664 58.40 -64.68 6.95
C GLU A 664 59.12 -63.35 7.20
N ILE A 665 58.86 -62.35 6.36
CA ILE A 665 59.45 -60.99 6.44
C ILE A 665 58.30 -59.99 6.27
N PRO A 666 57.89 -59.24 7.33
CA PRO A 666 56.73 -58.35 7.24
C PRO A 666 56.87 -57.27 6.15
N GLY A 667 55.82 -57.06 5.35
CA GLY A 667 55.80 -56.13 4.21
C GLY A 667 56.38 -56.68 2.90
N TRP A 668 56.78 -57.96 2.88
CA TRP A 668 57.43 -58.61 1.73
C TRP A 668 56.91 -60.04 1.53
N TYR A 669 56.56 -60.40 0.29
CA TYR A 669 56.20 -61.78 -0.08
C TYR A 669 57.30 -62.44 -0.91
N VAL A 670 57.44 -63.77 -0.78
CA VAL A 670 58.35 -64.56 -1.63
C VAL A 670 57.76 -64.65 -3.03
N VAL A 671 58.51 -64.18 -4.03
CA VAL A 671 58.09 -64.28 -5.45
C VAL A 671 58.34 -65.68 -5.98
N GLU A 672 59.51 -66.25 -5.63
CA GLU A 672 59.95 -67.55 -6.13
C GLU A 672 60.70 -68.34 -5.04
N THR A 673 60.45 -69.65 -4.97
CA THR A 673 61.22 -70.58 -4.12
C THR A 673 62.34 -71.21 -4.95
N PRO A 674 63.62 -71.04 -4.56
CA PRO A 674 64.75 -71.51 -5.36
C PRO A 674 64.78 -73.04 -5.48
N ALA A 675 65.04 -73.55 -6.68
CA ALA A 675 65.03 -74.98 -6.98
C ALA A 675 66.06 -75.81 -6.18
N ASN A 676 67.07 -75.19 -5.57
CA ASN A 676 68.09 -75.84 -4.74
C ASN A 676 67.82 -75.78 -3.23
N ALA A 677 66.60 -75.41 -2.81
CA ALA A 677 66.17 -75.38 -1.40
C ALA A 677 66.31 -76.73 -0.66
N SER A 678 66.49 -77.85 -1.37
CA SER A 678 66.99 -79.11 -0.82
C SER A 678 67.98 -79.77 -1.78
N GLY A 679 68.92 -80.55 -1.25
CA GLY A 679 70.04 -81.08 -2.02
C GLY A 679 70.93 -82.06 -1.24
N ILE A 680 72.19 -82.17 -1.66
CA ILE A 680 73.23 -83.00 -1.03
C ILE A 680 74.51 -82.20 -0.82
N PHE A 681 75.11 -82.34 0.37
CA PHE A 681 76.37 -81.71 0.77
C PHE A 681 77.52 -82.15 -0.14
N SER A 682 78.06 -81.19 -0.89
CA SER A 682 79.24 -81.31 -1.75
C SER A 682 80.54 -80.94 -1.03
N GLU A 683 81.68 -81.16 -1.68
CA GLU A 683 82.97 -80.61 -1.24
C GLU A 683 83.02 -79.06 -1.40
N GLU A 684 82.16 -78.50 -2.25
CA GLU A 684 81.93 -77.05 -2.38
C GLU A 684 80.80 -76.55 -1.46
N ALA A 685 80.93 -75.30 -0.99
CA ALA A 685 79.92 -74.63 -0.20
C ALA A 685 78.78 -74.12 -1.09
N GLN A 686 77.54 -74.51 -0.80
CA GLN A 686 76.38 -74.20 -1.64
C GLN A 686 75.60 -73.00 -1.08
N GLU A 687 74.92 -72.24 -1.95
CA GLU A 687 74.11 -71.09 -1.54
C GLU A 687 72.66 -71.21 -2.04
N VAL A 688 71.69 -70.98 -1.16
CA VAL A 688 70.25 -71.00 -1.43
C VAL A 688 69.71 -69.59 -1.19
N VAL A 689 68.99 -69.01 -2.15
CA VAL A 689 68.58 -67.61 -2.10
C VAL A 689 67.07 -67.49 -2.33
N TYR A 690 66.34 -67.02 -1.31
CA TYR A 690 64.93 -66.66 -1.45
C TYR A 690 64.80 -65.19 -1.86
N VAL A 691 64.04 -64.94 -2.94
CA VAL A 691 63.82 -63.61 -3.50
C VAL A 691 62.41 -63.11 -3.16
N TYR A 692 62.34 -61.89 -2.66
CA TYR A 692 61.12 -61.27 -2.15
C TYR A 692 60.79 -60.00 -2.94
N GLU A 693 59.49 -59.69 -3.03
CA GLU A 693 58.97 -58.44 -3.57
C GLU A 693 58.11 -57.72 -2.51
N ARG A 694 58.03 -56.41 -2.66
CA ARG A 694 57.48 -55.49 -1.68
C ARG A 694 56.00 -55.21 -1.97
N SER A 695 55.13 -55.54 -1.00
CA SER A 695 53.68 -55.40 -1.09
C SER A 695 53.25 -54.00 -1.57
N GLU A 696 52.23 -53.94 -2.43
CA GLU A 696 51.46 -52.70 -2.61
C GLU A 696 50.80 -52.33 -1.28
N ALA A 697 50.76 -51.03 -0.96
CA ALA A 697 50.12 -50.56 0.25
C ALA A 697 48.62 -50.30 0.02
N ALA A 698 47.86 -50.36 1.11
CA ALA A 698 46.52 -49.82 1.10
C ALA A 698 46.56 -48.28 0.96
N PRO A 699 45.57 -47.67 0.31
CA PRO A 699 45.57 -46.23 0.07
C PRO A 699 45.47 -45.42 1.36
N VAL A 700 46.12 -44.26 1.35
CA VAL A 700 46.04 -43.26 2.42
C VAL A 700 44.99 -42.23 2.02
N THR A 701 43.96 -42.05 2.86
CA THR A 701 42.85 -41.11 2.57
C THR A 701 43.00 -39.85 3.41
N VAL A 702 43.23 -38.72 2.76
CA VAL A 702 43.31 -37.39 3.38
C VAL A 702 41.93 -36.74 3.37
N LYS A 703 41.40 -36.43 4.55
CA LYS A 703 40.12 -35.73 4.75
C LYS A 703 40.34 -34.32 5.28
N TYR A 704 39.38 -33.44 4.97
CA TYR A 704 39.35 -32.04 5.39
C TYR A 704 37.98 -31.79 6.00
N GLN A 705 37.92 -31.60 7.32
CA GLN A 705 36.67 -31.56 8.08
C GLN A 705 36.68 -30.50 9.17
N ASP A 706 35.51 -30.15 9.70
CA ASP A 706 35.40 -29.32 10.90
C ASP A 706 35.58 -30.13 12.21
N SER A 707 35.47 -29.44 13.34
CA SER A 707 35.54 -30.03 14.69
C SER A 707 34.37 -30.95 15.06
N GLU A 708 33.29 -30.97 14.27
CA GLU A 708 32.13 -31.87 14.46
C GLU A 708 32.22 -33.11 13.56
N GLY A 709 33.13 -33.10 12.57
CA GLY A 709 33.37 -34.21 11.64
C GLY A 709 32.72 -34.02 10.27
N ASN A 710 32.16 -32.85 9.97
CA ASN A 710 31.55 -32.58 8.67
C ASN A 710 32.64 -32.35 7.62
N GLN A 711 32.59 -33.08 6.50
CA GLN A 711 33.56 -32.93 5.42
C GLN A 711 33.37 -31.60 4.67
N LEU A 712 34.41 -30.76 4.63
CA LEU A 712 34.38 -29.41 4.06
C LEU A 712 34.75 -29.37 2.58
N THR A 713 35.52 -30.35 2.08
CA THR A 713 35.88 -30.49 0.67
C THR A 713 36.32 -31.93 0.37
N GLU A 714 36.35 -32.30 -0.90
CA GLU A 714 36.64 -33.66 -1.36
C GLU A 714 37.95 -34.23 -0.82
N SER A 715 37.89 -35.53 -0.47
CA SER A 715 39.04 -36.28 0.03
C SER A 715 40.15 -36.38 -1.01
N THR A 716 41.40 -36.55 -0.57
CA THR A 716 42.54 -36.76 -1.47
C THR A 716 43.16 -38.13 -1.16
N ILE A 717 43.33 -38.96 -2.18
CA ILE A 717 43.86 -40.33 -2.02
C ILE A 717 45.33 -40.36 -2.45
N LEU A 718 46.19 -40.91 -1.60
CA LEU A 718 47.60 -41.16 -1.89
C LEU A 718 47.85 -42.68 -1.95
N SER A 719 48.72 -43.11 -2.87
CA SER A 719 49.04 -44.53 -3.09
C SER A 719 50.56 -44.75 -3.20
N GLY A 720 51.01 -45.97 -2.89
CA GLY A 720 52.43 -46.34 -2.89
C GLY A 720 52.66 -47.78 -2.41
N LYS A 721 53.93 -48.17 -2.20
CA LYS A 721 54.34 -49.49 -1.70
C LYS A 721 54.68 -49.46 -0.21
N VAL A 722 54.49 -50.59 0.48
CA VAL A 722 54.58 -50.72 1.95
C VAL A 722 55.94 -50.27 2.50
N GLY A 723 55.94 -49.29 3.41
CA GLY A 723 57.14 -48.73 4.04
C GLY A 723 57.91 -47.72 3.17
N LEU A 724 57.34 -47.23 2.07
CA LEU A 724 57.79 -45.97 1.46
C LEU A 724 57.12 -44.78 2.17
N PRO A 725 57.76 -43.60 2.22
CA PRO A 725 57.20 -42.43 2.86
C PRO A 725 56.11 -41.76 2.00
N TYR A 726 55.18 -41.08 2.65
CA TYR A 726 54.27 -40.11 2.02
C TYR A 726 54.22 -38.80 2.82
N ALA A 727 53.70 -37.76 2.18
CA ALA A 727 53.35 -36.50 2.79
C ALA A 727 52.04 -35.96 2.21
N SER A 728 51.31 -35.21 3.02
CA SER A 728 50.11 -34.47 2.66
C SER A 728 50.23 -33.03 3.19
N GLU A 729 49.48 -32.12 2.60
CA GLU A 729 49.40 -30.73 3.03
C GLU A 729 47.94 -30.30 3.23
N ALA A 730 47.75 -29.21 3.99
CA ALA A 730 46.42 -28.64 4.18
C ALA A 730 45.95 -27.96 2.89
N LYS A 731 44.68 -28.16 2.53
CA LYS A 731 44.03 -27.31 1.52
C LYS A 731 43.73 -25.94 2.14
N GLU A 732 43.89 -24.87 1.36
CA GLU A 732 43.28 -23.59 1.68
C GLU A 732 41.76 -23.69 1.43
N ILE A 733 40.95 -23.36 2.43
CA ILE A 733 39.48 -23.42 2.36
C ILE A 733 38.95 -22.04 2.77
N PRO A 734 38.33 -21.25 1.86
CA PRO A 734 37.90 -19.88 2.15
C PRO A 734 36.98 -19.78 3.38
N GLY A 735 37.30 -18.88 4.32
CA GLY A 735 36.57 -18.69 5.57
C GLY A 735 36.87 -19.70 6.68
N TRP A 736 37.82 -20.62 6.48
CA TRP A 736 38.24 -21.63 7.46
C TRP A 736 39.76 -21.63 7.63
N TYR A 737 40.23 -21.96 8.84
CA TYR A 737 41.65 -22.09 9.16
C TYR A 737 41.92 -23.42 9.85
N VAL A 738 43.10 -24.01 9.60
CA VAL A 738 43.51 -25.25 10.27
C VAL A 738 43.82 -24.95 11.73
N VAL A 739 43.05 -25.55 12.64
CA VAL A 739 43.35 -25.53 14.08
C VAL A 739 44.22 -26.72 14.46
N GLU A 740 43.91 -27.89 13.90
CA GLU A 740 44.68 -29.10 14.14
C GLU A 740 44.90 -29.89 12.85
N THR A 741 46.16 -30.16 12.56
CA THR A 741 46.63 -31.09 11.53
C THR A 741 46.90 -32.47 12.20
N PRO A 742 46.83 -33.65 11.55
CA PRO A 742 46.82 -35.01 12.18
C PRO A 742 48.21 -35.68 12.44
N ASP A 743 48.33 -36.74 13.35
CA ASP A 743 49.23 -37.95 13.83
C ASP A 743 50.75 -38.43 13.30
N ASN A 744 51.73 -38.75 11.19
CA ASN A 744 51.44 -39.02 9.68
C ASN A 744 51.01 -37.95 8.64
N ALA A 745 50.80 -36.66 8.94
CA ALA A 745 50.72 -35.66 7.85
C ALA A 745 51.97 -35.75 6.94
N SER A 746 53.06 -36.30 7.47
CA SER A 746 53.95 -37.20 6.71
C SER A 746 54.18 -38.53 7.45
N GLY A 747 54.01 -39.67 6.78
CA GLY A 747 54.09 -41.02 7.36
C GLY A 747 54.77 -42.05 6.45
N ILE A 748 54.56 -43.35 6.73
CA ILE A 748 54.94 -44.46 5.84
C ILE A 748 53.71 -45.31 5.48
N PHE A 749 53.61 -45.68 4.21
CA PHE A 749 52.54 -46.52 3.67
C PHE A 749 52.51 -47.91 4.35
N SER A 750 51.32 -48.48 4.59
CA SER A 750 51.16 -49.80 5.25
C SER A 750 50.21 -50.75 4.51
N GLU A 751 50.21 -52.02 4.90
CA GLU A 751 49.26 -53.03 4.39
C GLU A 751 47.81 -52.74 4.85
N GLU A 752 47.65 -52.04 5.99
CA GLU A 752 46.37 -51.47 6.42
C GLU A 752 46.16 -50.06 5.86
N ALA A 753 44.91 -49.70 5.52
CA ALA A 753 44.56 -48.38 5.02
C ALA A 753 44.67 -47.33 6.13
N GLN A 754 45.20 -46.16 5.81
CA GLN A 754 45.45 -45.09 6.77
C GLN A 754 44.60 -43.85 6.46
N GLU A 755 44.17 -43.15 7.49
CA GLU A 755 43.37 -41.93 7.35
C GLU A 755 44.12 -40.72 7.94
N VAL A 756 44.06 -39.58 7.26
CA VAL A 756 44.81 -38.35 7.57
C VAL A 756 43.81 -37.21 7.65
N VAL A 757 43.45 -36.79 8.86
CA VAL A 757 42.32 -35.89 9.11
C VAL A 757 42.77 -34.47 9.45
N TYR A 758 42.61 -33.53 8.53
CA TYR A 758 42.84 -32.11 8.77
C TYR A 758 41.58 -31.48 9.39
N VAL A 759 41.71 -30.93 10.59
CA VAL A 759 40.63 -30.31 11.36
C VAL A 759 40.71 -28.79 11.27
N TYR A 760 39.64 -28.21 10.73
CA TYR A 760 39.49 -26.78 10.51
C TYR A 760 38.49 -26.19 11.52
N GLU A 761 38.72 -24.94 11.91
CA GLU A 761 37.70 -24.11 12.55
C GLU A 761 37.36 -22.93 11.62
N ARG A 762 36.15 -22.42 11.74
CA ARG A 762 35.63 -21.31 10.95
C ARG A 762 36.25 -20.01 11.46
N SER A 763 36.74 -19.16 10.56
CA SER A 763 37.39 -17.89 10.92
C SER A 763 36.43 -16.94 11.63
N ASP A 764 36.90 -16.18 12.61
CA ASP A 764 36.13 -15.07 13.18
C ASP A 764 35.84 -14.03 12.09
N ALA A 765 34.59 -13.59 12.00
CA ALA A 765 34.18 -12.55 11.06
C ALA A 765 34.45 -11.15 11.62
N ALA A 766 34.52 -10.17 10.72
CA ALA A 766 34.46 -8.78 11.14
C ALA A 766 33.06 -8.47 11.71
N PRO A 767 32.97 -7.62 12.76
CA PRO A 767 31.69 -7.34 13.40
C PRO A 767 30.71 -6.63 12.48
N VAL A 768 29.43 -6.98 12.61
CA VAL A 768 28.32 -6.25 11.99
C VAL A 768 27.86 -5.18 12.97
N THR A 769 27.85 -3.93 12.54
CA THR A 769 27.42 -2.79 13.36
C THR A 769 26.00 -2.39 12.97
N VAL A 770 25.03 -2.63 13.85
CA VAL A 770 23.63 -2.26 13.68
C VAL A 770 23.39 -0.88 14.30
N LYS A 771 23.06 0.12 13.49
CA LYS A 771 22.72 1.48 13.90
C LYS A 771 21.21 1.71 13.88
N TYR A 772 20.78 2.69 14.67
CA TYR A 772 19.39 3.07 14.86
C TYR A 772 19.35 4.60 14.76
N GLN A 773 18.83 5.13 13.65
CA GLN A 773 18.96 6.53 13.26
C GLN A 773 17.64 7.12 12.80
N ASP A 774 17.48 8.44 12.89
CA ASP A 774 16.37 9.14 12.23
C ASP A 774 16.65 9.36 10.74
N SER A 775 15.65 9.86 10.02
CA SER A 775 15.71 10.21 8.59
C SER A 775 16.68 11.37 8.25
N GLU A 776 17.27 12.05 9.24
CA GLU A 776 18.39 12.99 9.07
C GLU A 776 19.78 12.35 9.34
N GLY A 777 19.82 11.10 9.82
CA GLY A 777 21.04 10.36 10.16
C GLY A 777 21.53 10.57 11.61
N ASN A 778 20.73 11.17 12.49
CA ASN A 778 21.09 11.31 13.90
C ASN A 778 20.91 9.97 14.62
N GLN A 779 21.90 9.55 15.41
CA GLN A 779 21.84 8.31 16.18
C GLN A 779 20.86 8.42 17.35
N LEU A 780 19.82 7.58 17.37
CA LEU A 780 18.75 7.60 18.39
C LEU A 780 19.10 6.79 19.65
N THR A 781 19.86 5.70 19.49
CA THR A 781 20.33 4.85 20.59
C THR A 781 21.63 4.14 20.22
N GLU A 782 22.36 3.64 21.22
CA GLU A 782 23.67 3.01 21.02
C GLU A 782 23.62 1.86 20.00
N PRO A 783 24.59 1.78 19.05
CA PRO A 783 24.67 0.68 18.09
C PRO A 783 24.76 -0.69 18.76
N THR A 784 24.19 -1.71 18.13
CA THR A 784 24.37 -3.11 18.53
C THR A 784 25.49 -3.72 17.70
N ILE A 785 26.42 -4.41 18.34
CA ILE A 785 27.50 -5.14 17.66
C ILE A 785 27.12 -6.62 17.62
N LEU A 786 27.02 -7.19 16.42
CA LEU A 786 26.86 -8.63 16.22
C LEU A 786 28.22 -9.23 15.83
N SER A 787 28.54 -10.37 16.42
CA SER A 787 29.79 -11.11 16.20
C SER A 787 29.50 -12.57 15.87
N GLY A 788 30.23 -13.13 14.92
CA GLY A 788 30.07 -14.52 14.49
C GLY A 788 31.24 -15.01 13.66
N LYS A 789 31.07 -16.16 12.99
CA LYS A 789 32.09 -16.78 12.13
C LYS A 789 31.79 -16.53 10.66
N VAL A 790 32.82 -16.45 9.83
CA VAL A 790 32.71 -16.21 8.38
C VAL A 790 31.81 -17.27 7.73
N GLY A 791 30.86 -16.83 6.91
CA GLY A 791 29.92 -17.72 6.23
C GLY A 791 28.79 -18.27 7.10
N LEU A 792 28.60 -17.81 8.34
CA LEU A 792 27.36 -18.05 9.11
C LEU A 792 26.37 -16.90 8.92
N PRO A 793 25.05 -17.17 8.99
CA PRO A 793 24.05 -16.11 8.92
C PRO A 793 24.06 -15.22 10.17
N TYR A 794 23.68 -13.96 10.01
CA TYR A 794 23.24 -13.08 11.09
C TYR A 794 21.81 -12.62 10.87
N ILE A 795 21.13 -12.37 11.98
CA ILE A 795 19.88 -11.61 12.05
C ILE A 795 20.17 -10.40 12.92
N SER A 796 19.84 -9.21 12.42
CA SER A 796 19.60 -8.05 13.25
C SER A 796 18.10 -7.81 13.38
N GLU A 797 17.70 -7.18 14.49
CA GLU A 797 16.33 -6.74 14.71
C GLU A 797 16.31 -5.24 15.01
N ALA A 798 15.19 -4.61 14.66
CA ALA A 798 14.86 -3.27 15.11
C ALA A 798 14.81 -3.23 16.65
N LYS A 799 15.37 -2.17 17.25
CA LYS A 799 15.07 -1.87 18.65
C LYS A 799 13.70 -1.21 18.76
N ASP A 800 12.95 -1.58 19.79
CA ASP A 800 11.87 -0.74 20.29
C ASP A 800 12.45 0.56 20.87
N ILE A 801 11.90 1.71 20.44
CA ILE A 801 12.33 3.05 20.82
C ILE A 801 11.05 3.91 20.97
N SER A 802 10.55 4.05 22.20
CA SER A 802 9.32 4.82 22.48
C SER A 802 9.29 6.19 21.82
N GLY A 803 8.15 6.52 21.22
CA GLY A 803 7.95 7.69 20.35
C GLY A 803 8.43 7.54 18.90
N TRP A 804 8.99 6.40 18.48
CA TRP A 804 9.50 6.17 17.13
C TRP A 804 9.08 4.79 16.57
N TYR A 805 8.93 4.69 15.25
CA TYR A 805 8.73 3.44 14.52
C TYR A 805 9.76 3.32 13.38
N VAL A 806 10.07 2.10 12.97
CA VAL A 806 10.95 1.85 11.81
C VAL A 806 10.19 2.12 10.52
N VAL A 807 10.76 2.96 9.67
CA VAL A 807 10.20 3.32 8.35
C VAL A 807 10.34 2.15 7.37
N GLU A 808 11.53 1.55 7.35
CA GLU A 808 11.91 0.48 6.44
C GLU A 808 12.92 -0.45 7.13
N THR A 809 12.76 -1.76 6.95
CA THR A 809 13.77 -2.74 7.39
C THR A 809 14.81 -2.85 6.27
N PRO A 810 16.10 -2.55 6.52
CA PRO A 810 17.11 -2.56 5.47
C PRO A 810 17.31 -3.98 4.91
N ASP A 811 17.58 -4.10 3.61
CA ASP A 811 17.77 -5.39 2.92
C ASP A 811 18.82 -6.29 3.60
N ASN A 812 19.85 -5.68 4.22
CA ASN A 812 20.92 -6.38 4.93
C ASN A 812 20.64 -6.64 6.42
N ALA A 813 19.40 -6.47 6.89
CA ALA A 813 18.99 -6.91 8.23
C ALA A 813 19.18 -8.43 8.44
N TYR A 814 19.08 -9.18 7.34
CA TYR A 814 19.40 -10.60 7.24
C TYR A 814 20.62 -10.72 6.33
N GLY A 815 21.69 -11.36 6.80
CA GLY A 815 22.93 -11.40 6.04
C GLY A 815 23.85 -12.54 6.45
N ILE A 816 25.05 -12.56 5.87
CA ILE A 816 26.09 -13.56 6.16
C ILE A 816 27.33 -12.81 6.67
N PHE A 817 27.85 -13.26 7.82
CA PHE A 817 29.09 -12.75 8.40
C PHE A 817 30.27 -12.93 7.44
N SER A 818 31.10 -11.90 7.26
CA SER A 818 32.24 -11.91 6.33
C SER A 818 33.50 -11.28 6.92
N GLU A 819 34.61 -11.35 6.19
CA GLU A 819 35.90 -10.78 6.61
C GLU A 819 35.94 -9.24 6.55
N ALA A 820 34.97 -8.61 5.88
CA ALA A 820 34.80 -7.16 5.86
C ALA A 820 33.73 -6.73 6.88
N ALA A 821 34.00 -5.67 7.64
CA ALA A 821 33.03 -5.13 8.59
C ALA A 821 31.79 -4.61 7.84
N GLN A 822 30.61 -4.96 8.34
CA GLN A 822 29.33 -4.62 7.70
C GLN A 822 28.55 -3.64 8.59
N GLU A 823 27.70 -2.82 7.97
CA GLU A 823 26.87 -1.85 8.65
C GLU A 823 25.41 -2.03 8.23
N VAL A 824 24.53 -2.17 9.22
CA VAL A 824 23.07 -2.26 9.05
C VAL A 824 22.49 -1.00 9.69
N VAL A 825 21.61 -0.28 8.98
CA VAL A 825 21.03 0.97 9.51
C VAL A 825 19.51 0.86 9.49
N TYR A 826 18.90 0.77 10.67
CA TYR A 826 17.46 0.95 10.83
C TYR A 826 17.14 2.44 10.88
N VAL A 827 16.30 2.88 9.94
CA VAL A 827 15.81 4.26 9.86
C VAL A 827 14.45 4.36 10.54
N TYR A 828 14.31 5.34 11.42
CA TYR A 828 13.12 5.57 12.23
C TYR A 828 12.51 6.95 11.94
N ASP A 829 11.19 7.01 11.93
CA ASP A 829 10.44 8.26 12.01
C ASP A 829 9.64 8.30 13.33
N ARG A 830 9.22 9.51 13.74
CA ARG A 830 8.45 9.68 14.97
C ARG A 830 7.02 9.21 14.81
N SER A 831 6.55 8.45 15.80
CA SER A 831 5.15 8.07 15.95
C SER A 831 4.26 9.30 16.09
N ASP A 832 3.08 9.26 15.47
CA ASP A 832 2.03 10.22 15.76
C ASP A 832 1.62 10.13 17.23
N ALA A 833 1.43 11.28 17.86
CA ALA A 833 0.99 11.37 19.23
C ALA A 833 -0.53 11.26 19.31
N ALA A 834 -1.02 10.81 20.46
CA ALA A 834 -2.43 10.90 20.76
C ALA A 834 -2.86 12.39 20.85
N PRO A 835 -4.09 12.72 20.44
CA PRO A 835 -4.55 14.10 20.34
C PRO A 835 -4.55 14.82 21.69
N VAL A 836 -4.17 16.10 21.67
CA VAL A 836 -4.37 17.01 22.80
C VAL A 836 -5.68 17.76 22.56
N THR A 837 -6.69 17.49 23.38
CA THR A 837 -8.03 18.07 23.23
C THR A 837 -8.19 19.30 24.12
N VAL A 838 -8.25 20.47 23.51
CA VAL A 838 -8.50 21.75 24.20
C VAL A 838 -10.01 21.98 24.30
N LYS A 839 -10.55 22.03 25.51
CA LYS A 839 -11.97 22.27 25.81
C LYS A 839 -12.17 23.68 26.36
N TYR A 840 -13.31 24.29 26.02
CA TYR A 840 -13.73 25.61 26.48
C TYR A 840 -15.04 25.45 27.24
N GLN A 841 -15.02 25.62 28.55
CA GLN A 841 -16.13 25.24 29.44
C GLN A 841 -16.41 26.31 30.50
N ASP A 842 -17.63 26.33 31.04
CA ASP A 842 -17.94 27.13 32.23
C ASP A 842 -17.52 26.45 33.55
N SER A 843 -17.73 27.13 34.67
CA SER A 843 -17.45 26.61 36.02
C SER A 843 -18.29 25.39 36.45
N GLU A 844 -19.32 25.02 35.70
CA GLU A 844 -20.15 23.83 35.93
C GLU A 844 -19.78 22.67 34.98
N GLY A 845 -18.89 22.92 34.02
CA GLY A 845 -18.40 21.95 33.02
C GLY A 845 -19.17 21.95 31.70
N ASN A 846 -20.08 22.90 31.48
CA ASN A 846 -20.84 22.99 30.23
C ASN A 846 -19.93 23.46 29.09
N GLN A 847 -20.00 22.81 27.92
CA GLN A 847 -19.25 23.17 26.73
C GLN A 847 -19.74 24.52 26.16
N LEU A 848 -18.83 25.50 25.99
CA LEU A 848 -19.15 26.84 25.49
C LEU A 848 -18.74 27.07 24.03
N ALA A 849 -17.79 26.29 23.53
CA ALA A 849 -17.37 26.28 22.13
C ALA A 849 -16.78 24.92 21.76
N GLU A 850 -16.81 24.57 20.47
CA GLU A 850 -16.26 23.30 19.98
C GLU A 850 -14.81 23.07 20.43
N PRO A 851 -14.45 21.85 20.88
CA PRO A 851 -13.08 21.52 21.27
C PRO A 851 -12.11 21.75 20.11
N THR A 852 -10.88 22.16 20.44
CA THR A 852 -9.79 22.24 19.46
C THR A 852 -8.86 21.06 19.67
N VAL A 853 -8.77 20.17 18.68
CA VAL A 853 -7.83 19.05 18.68
C VAL A 853 -6.50 19.53 18.11
N LEU A 854 -5.44 19.43 18.91
CA LEU A 854 -4.06 19.59 18.45
C LEU A 854 -3.47 18.20 18.18
N SER A 855 -2.85 18.05 17.01
CA SER A 855 -2.11 16.84 16.60
C SER A 855 -0.64 17.16 16.38
N GLY A 856 0.21 16.14 16.51
CA GLY A 856 1.66 16.27 16.38
C GLY A 856 2.37 14.93 16.55
N LYS A 857 3.71 14.94 16.53
CA LYS A 857 4.54 13.75 16.77
C LYS A 857 4.96 13.67 18.23
N VAL A 858 5.15 12.45 18.75
CA VAL A 858 5.58 12.21 20.13
C VAL A 858 6.89 12.96 20.42
N GLY A 859 6.97 13.57 21.61
CA GLY A 859 8.15 14.33 22.03
C GLY A 859 8.37 15.67 21.29
N LEU A 860 7.36 16.21 20.60
CA LEU A 860 7.34 17.60 20.14
C LEU A 860 6.51 18.48 21.09
N PRO A 861 6.81 19.78 21.23
CA PRO A 861 6.04 20.69 22.06
C PRO A 861 4.69 21.05 21.42
N TYR A 862 3.69 21.31 22.26
CA TYR A 862 2.44 21.96 21.86
C TYR A 862 2.19 23.24 22.67
N ALA A 863 1.38 24.12 22.11
CA ALA A 863 0.79 25.26 22.80
C ALA A 863 -0.67 25.42 22.37
N SER A 864 -1.51 25.86 23.30
CA SER A 864 -2.92 26.18 23.11
C SER A 864 -3.20 27.56 23.69
N GLU A 865 -4.18 28.26 23.12
CA GLU A 865 -4.57 29.61 23.56
C GLU A 865 -6.05 29.64 23.95
N ALA A 866 -6.42 30.63 24.76
CA ALA A 866 -7.82 30.89 25.09
C ALA A 866 -8.59 31.36 23.85
N LYS A 867 -9.74 30.75 23.56
CA LYS A 867 -10.65 31.20 22.51
C LYS A 867 -11.46 32.40 23.00
N GLU A 868 -11.61 33.44 22.19
CA GLU A 868 -12.55 34.53 22.50
C GLU A 868 -13.99 34.02 22.36
N ILE A 869 -14.81 34.20 23.40
CA ILE A 869 -16.22 33.78 23.44
C ILE A 869 -17.06 35.00 23.89
N PRO A 870 -17.91 35.58 23.01
CA PRO A 870 -18.65 36.80 23.34
C PRO A 870 -19.49 36.69 24.62
N GLY A 871 -19.39 37.67 25.51
CA GLY A 871 -20.06 37.65 26.82
C GLY A 871 -19.43 36.74 27.88
N TRP A 872 -18.23 36.17 27.66
CA TRP A 872 -17.50 35.35 28.61
C TRP A 872 -16.01 35.74 28.68
N TYR A 873 -15.36 35.51 29.82
CA TYR A 873 -13.91 35.67 30.01
C TYR A 873 -13.28 34.42 30.63
N VAL A 874 -12.03 34.12 30.29
CA VAL A 874 -11.25 33.05 30.95
C VAL A 874 -10.89 33.49 32.37
N VAL A 875 -11.12 32.60 33.33
CA VAL A 875 -10.80 32.83 34.76
C VAL A 875 -9.30 32.70 35.01
N GLU A 876 -8.68 31.63 34.51
CA GLU A 876 -7.24 31.35 34.61
C GLU A 876 -6.78 30.48 33.42
N THR A 877 -5.55 30.68 32.95
CA THR A 877 -4.92 29.82 31.93
C THR A 877 -4.49 28.49 32.57
N PRO A 878 -4.92 27.32 32.07
CA PRO A 878 -4.57 26.04 32.66
C PRO A 878 -3.06 25.77 32.57
N ALA A 879 -2.48 25.15 33.61
CA ALA A 879 -1.04 24.95 33.71
C ALA A 879 -0.44 24.03 32.62
N ASN A 880 -1.27 23.23 31.93
CA ASN A 880 -0.90 22.42 30.77
C ASN A 880 -1.28 23.07 29.42
N ALA A 881 -1.56 24.38 29.37
CA ALA A 881 -1.82 25.10 28.12
C ALA A 881 -0.66 24.97 27.11
N SER A 882 0.57 24.77 27.58
CA SER A 882 1.70 24.31 26.78
C SER A 882 2.32 23.06 27.40
N GLY A 883 2.67 22.09 26.57
CA GLY A 883 3.24 20.81 27.01
C GLY A 883 4.03 20.11 25.92
N ILE A 884 4.15 18.79 26.04
CA ILE A 884 4.78 17.91 25.04
C ILE A 884 3.78 16.83 24.65
N PHE A 885 3.66 16.57 23.35
CA PHE A 885 2.83 15.52 22.76
C PHE A 885 3.29 14.11 23.22
N SER A 886 2.34 13.27 23.64
CA SER A 886 2.57 11.93 24.20
C SER A 886 1.79 10.82 23.51
N GLU A 887 2.13 9.57 23.83
CA GLU A 887 1.39 8.37 23.40
C GLU A 887 0.00 8.27 24.08
N GLU A 888 -0.18 8.86 25.27
CA GLU A 888 -1.49 9.05 25.91
C GLU A 888 -2.15 10.36 25.48
N ALA A 889 -3.48 10.36 25.30
CA ALA A 889 -4.26 11.56 24.97
C ALA A 889 -4.32 12.53 26.18
N GLN A 890 -4.23 13.83 25.93
CA GLN A 890 -4.22 14.86 26.97
C GLN A 890 -5.41 15.81 26.83
N GLU A 891 -5.94 16.31 27.94
CA GLU A 891 -6.99 17.34 27.93
C GLU A 891 -6.49 18.65 28.54
N VAL A 892 -6.73 19.76 27.84
CA VAL A 892 -6.49 21.13 28.32
C VAL A 892 -7.85 21.79 28.48
N VAL A 893 -8.21 22.25 29.67
CA VAL A 893 -9.53 22.85 29.92
C VAL A 893 -9.37 24.32 30.28
N TYR A 894 -9.84 25.20 29.39
CA TYR A 894 -10.02 26.61 29.68
C TYR A 894 -11.39 26.82 30.35
N VAL A 895 -11.37 27.35 31.57
CA VAL A 895 -12.58 27.64 32.36
C VAL A 895 -12.95 29.11 32.23
N TYR A 896 -14.23 29.35 31.90
CA TYR A 896 -14.78 30.67 31.63
C TYR A 896 -15.85 31.07 32.65
N GLU A 897 -15.94 32.37 32.93
CA GLU A 897 -17.05 32.99 33.65
C GLU A 897 -17.80 33.97 32.74
N ARG A 898 -19.11 34.07 32.94
CA ARG A 898 -20.01 34.86 32.08
C ARG A 898 -20.08 36.30 32.56
N SER A 899 -19.82 37.25 31.67
CA SER A 899 -19.74 38.69 31.96
C SER A 899 -21.04 39.27 32.52
N GLU A 900 -20.91 40.21 33.47
CA GLU A 900 -22.02 41.09 33.87
C GLU A 900 -22.45 41.96 32.68
N ALA A 901 -23.76 42.12 32.51
CA ALA A 901 -24.31 42.94 31.44
C ALA A 901 -24.52 44.40 31.86
N ALA A 902 -24.68 45.27 30.87
CA ALA A 902 -25.17 46.62 31.11
C ALA A 902 -26.66 46.58 31.54
N PRO A 903 -27.11 47.51 32.39
CA PRO A 903 -28.46 47.52 32.90
C PRO A 903 -29.50 47.87 31.81
N VAL A 904 -30.69 47.30 31.93
CA VAL A 904 -31.85 47.65 31.09
C VAL A 904 -32.75 48.59 31.89
N THR A 905 -33.06 49.77 31.35
CA THR A 905 -33.88 50.79 32.02
C THR A 905 -35.27 50.85 31.40
N VAL A 906 -36.30 50.57 32.19
CA VAL A 906 -37.70 50.60 31.78
C VAL A 906 -38.33 51.93 32.20
N ARG A 907 -38.82 52.69 31.24
CA ARG A 907 -39.45 54.01 31.41
C ARG A 907 -40.97 53.94 31.21
N TYR A 908 -41.66 54.89 31.82
CA TYR A 908 -43.12 55.00 31.79
C TYR A 908 -43.46 56.48 31.55
N GLN A 909 -43.92 56.84 30.35
CA GLN A 909 -44.05 58.24 29.92
C GLN A 909 -45.31 58.50 29.08
N ASP A 910 -45.71 59.77 28.96
CA ASP A 910 -46.76 60.18 28.03
C ASP A 910 -46.25 60.28 26.57
N SER A 911 -47.17 60.51 25.64
CA SER A 911 -46.87 60.70 24.21
C SER A 911 -46.10 61.99 23.87
N ALA A 912 -45.80 62.84 24.85
CA ALA A 912 -44.91 63.99 24.72
C ALA A 912 -43.53 63.75 25.38
N GLY A 913 -43.28 62.56 25.94
CA GLY A 913 -42.02 62.18 26.58
C GLY A 913 -41.89 62.57 28.05
N ASN A 914 -42.97 63.00 28.72
CA ASN A 914 -42.94 63.31 30.15
C ASN A 914 -43.04 62.02 30.96
N GLN A 915 -42.06 61.76 31.82
CA GLN A 915 -42.09 60.61 32.73
C GLN A 915 -43.28 60.71 33.71
N LEU A 916 -44.09 59.65 33.80
CA LEU A 916 -45.29 59.58 34.65
C LEU A 916 -45.04 58.91 36.00
N THR A 917 -44.05 58.02 36.10
CA THR A 917 -43.63 57.36 37.35
C THR A 917 -42.18 56.90 37.26
N GLU A 918 -41.55 56.57 38.40
CA GLU A 918 -40.13 56.19 38.47
C GLU A 918 -39.79 55.00 37.55
N SER A 919 -38.64 55.10 36.88
CA SER A 919 -38.13 54.05 36.00
C SER A 919 -37.72 52.80 36.79
N THR A 920 -37.83 51.63 36.16
CA THR A 920 -37.36 50.36 36.72
C THR A 920 -36.00 50.01 36.10
N VAL A 921 -35.06 49.50 36.88
CA VAL A 921 -33.76 49.01 36.36
C VAL A 921 -33.69 47.51 36.54
N LEU A 922 -33.38 46.80 35.44
CA LEU A 922 -33.12 45.36 35.43
C LEU A 922 -31.61 45.12 35.26
N SER A 923 -31.12 44.01 35.81
CA SER A 923 -29.69 43.64 35.79
C SER A 923 -29.53 42.13 35.64
N GLY A 924 -28.45 41.70 34.97
CA GLY A 924 -28.19 40.31 34.65
C GLY A 924 -26.82 40.11 33.98
N LYS A 925 -26.59 38.94 33.40
CA LYS A 925 -25.36 38.59 32.66
C LYS A 925 -25.61 38.54 31.16
N VAL A 926 -24.57 38.77 30.36
CA VAL A 926 -24.67 38.94 28.89
C VAL A 926 -25.32 37.71 28.24
N GLY A 927 -26.32 37.94 27.38
CA GLY A 927 -27.07 36.89 26.68
C GLY A 927 -28.05 36.09 27.56
N LEU A 928 -28.35 36.51 28.78
CA LEU A 928 -29.50 36.00 29.55
C LEU A 928 -30.77 36.81 29.22
N PRO A 929 -31.97 36.21 29.29
CA PRO A 929 -33.22 36.92 28.99
C PRO A 929 -33.61 37.91 30.09
N TYR A 930 -34.23 39.02 29.68
CA TYR A 930 -35.02 39.90 30.52
C TYR A 930 -36.46 39.99 30.01
N ALA A 931 -37.37 40.32 30.92
CA ALA A 931 -38.74 40.71 30.62
C ALA A 931 -39.11 41.92 31.49
N SER A 932 -39.99 42.77 30.97
CA SER A 932 -40.54 43.93 31.65
C SER A 932 -42.03 44.02 31.40
N GLU A 933 -42.72 44.74 32.30
CA GLU A 933 -44.17 44.90 32.27
C GLU A 933 -44.54 46.38 32.46
N ALA A 934 -45.70 46.75 31.91
CA ALA A 934 -46.28 48.06 32.13
C ALA A 934 -46.74 48.23 33.59
N LYS A 935 -46.56 49.42 34.16
CA LYS A 935 -47.16 49.79 35.45
C LYS A 935 -48.59 50.28 35.25
N GLU A 936 -49.48 49.98 36.19
CA GLU A 936 -50.77 50.69 36.28
C GLU A 936 -50.53 52.13 36.75
N ILE A 937 -51.13 53.11 36.07
CA ILE A 937 -50.99 54.55 36.38
C ILE A 937 -52.40 55.17 36.38
N PRO A 938 -52.96 55.57 37.55
CA PRO A 938 -54.35 56.04 37.63
C PRO A 938 -54.67 57.21 36.69
N GLY A 939 -55.75 57.10 35.92
CA GLY A 939 -56.17 58.07 34.90
C GLY A 939 -55.41 57.99 33.57
N TRP A 940 -54.56 56.96 33.37
CA TRP A 940 -53.81 56.71 32.14
C TRP A 940 -53.90 55.24 31.71
N TYR A 941 -53.85 54.99 30.40
CA TYR A 941 -53.74 53.64 29.81
C TYR A 941 -52.51 53.54 28.92
N VAL A 942 -51.96 52.33 28.79
CA VAL A 942 -50.87 52.04 27.84
C VAL A 942 -51.41 52.07 26.42
N VAL A 943 -50.75 52.82 25.53
CA VAL A 943 -51.12 52.90 24.11
C VAL A 943 -50.64 51.66 23.36
N GLU A 944 -49.41 51.25 23.60
CA GLU A 944 -48.74 50.14 22.94
C GLU A 944 -47.65 49.56 23.86
N THR A 945 -47.40 48.25 23.75
CA THR A 945 -46.26 47.58 24.41
C THR A 945 -45.07 47.63 23.47
N PRO A 946 -43.89 48.14 23.87
CA PRO A 946 -42.74 48.24 22.98
C PRO A 946 -42.20 46.85 22.62
N ASP A 947 -41.72 46.69 21.38
CA ASP A 947 -41.21 45.39 20.88
C ASP A 947 -40.06 44.83 21.74
N ASN A 948 -39.27 45.70 22.39
CA ASN A 948 -38.20 45.33 23.31
C ASN A 948 -38.65 45.16 24.78
N ALA A 949 -39.94 44.98 25.06
CA ALA A 949 -40.45 44.67 26.39
C ALA A 949 -39.82 43.40 27.00
N SER A 950 -39.36 42.48 26.16
CA SER A 950 -38.50 41.35 26.52
C SER A 950 -37.36 41.22 25.51
N GLY A 951 -36.19 40.78 25.96
CA GLY A 951 -35.00 40.65 25.11
C GLY A 951 -33.86 39.94 25.83
N LEU A 952 -32.64 40.06 25.31
CA LEU A 952 -31.42 39.58 25.98
C LEU A 952 -30.61 40.75 26.55
N PHE A 953 -30.06 40.56 27.75
CA PHE A 953 -29.11 41.47 28.36
C PHE A 953 -27.84 41.60 27.49
N GLY A 954 -27.45 42.83 27.16
CA GLY A 954 -26.30 43.12 26.29
C GLY A 954 -25.14 43.83 27.00
N GLU A 955 -24.04 44.04 26.29
CA GLU A 955 -22.88 44.80 26.79
C GLU A 955 -23.12 46.32 26.76
N GLU A 956 -24.07 46.80 25.93
CA GLU A 956 -24.58 48.18 25.95
C GLU A 956 -25.90 48.29 26.73
N ALA A 957 -26.08 49.43 27.42
CA ALA A 957 -27.28 49.68 28.23
C ALA A 957 -28.51 49.93 27.34
N GLN A 958 -29.59 49.20 27.59
CA GLN A 958 -30.81 49.26 26.78
C GLN A 958 -31.91 50.06 27.48
N GLU A 959 -32.78 50.71 26.70
CA GLU A 959 -33.94 51.45 27.22
C GLU A 959 -35.24 50.86 26.64
N VAL A 960 -36.20 50.56 27.52
CA VAL A 960 -37.54 50.05 27.18
C VAL A 960 -38.54 51.12 27.58
N VAL A 961 -39.45 51.51 26.69
CA VAL A 961 -40.31 52.70 26.92
C VAL A 961 -41.79 52.37 26.73
N TYR A 962 -42.53 52.34 27.84
CA TYR A 962 -43.99 52.26 27.80
C TYR A 962 -44.60 53.66 27.63
N VAL A 963 -45.41 53.82 26.59
CA VAL A 963 -46.08 55.08 26.25
C VAL A 963 -47.55 55.02 26.66
N TYR A 964 -48.00 56.06 27.37
CA TYR A 964 -49.33 56.16 27.96
C TYR A 964 -50.13 57.33 27.38
N GLU A 965 -51.46 57.17 27.31
CA GLU A 965 -52.41 58.25 27.04
C GLU A 965 -53.40 58.40 28.21
N ARG A 966 -53.89 59.63 28.38
CA ARG A 966 -54.72 60.05 29.52
C ARG A 966 -56.21 59.86 29.22
N SER A 967 -56.93 59.20 30.13
CA SER A 967 -58.34 58.81 29.98
C SER A 967 -59.29 60.00 29.81
N GLU A 968 -60.34 59.81 29.01
CA GLU A 968 -61.52 60.70 28.99
C GLU A 968 -62.28 60.62 30.31
N ALA A 969 -62.85 61.74 30.76
CA ALA A 969 -63.61 61.81 32.00
C ALA A 969 -65.12 61.71 31.77
N ALA A 970 -65.84 61.42 32.85
CA ALA A 970 -67.29 61.54 32.87
C ALA A 970 -67.73 63.03 32.81
N PRO A 971 -68.90 63.31 32.23
CA PRO A 971 -69.38 64.68 32.06
C PRO A 971 -69.77 65.35 33.38
N VAL A 972 -69.63 66.68 33.43
CA VAL A 972 -70.12 67.53 34.52
C VAL A 972 -71.38 68.25 34.05
N THR A 973 -72.47 68.17 34.82
CA THR A 973 -73.78 68.73 34.45
C THR A 973 -74.14 69.94 35.33
N VAL A 974 -74.27 71.11 34.72
CA VAL A 974 -74.62 72.38 35.38
C VAL A 974 -76.11 72.67 35.21
N ARG A 975 -76.80 73.06 36.29
CA ARG A 975 -78.27 73.22 36.33
C ARG A 975 -78.68 74.55 36.96
N TYR A 976 -79.85 75.02 36.57
CA TYR A 976 -80.41 76.31 36.96
C TYR A 976 -81.83 76.07 37.47
N GLN A 977 -82.06 76.23 38.78
CA GLN A 977 -83.29 75.80 39.47
C GLN A 977 -83.78 76.87 40.44
N ASP A 978 -85.07 76.86 40.80
CA ASP A 978 -85.56 77.64 41.94
C ASP A 978 -85.32 76.91 43.28
N SER A 979 -85.65 77.58 44.39
CA SER A 979 -85.55 77.02 45.74
C SER A 979 -86.50 75.85 46.04
N GLU A 980 -87.41 75.50 45.11
CA GLU A 980 -88.27 74.31 45.17
C GLU A 980 -87.74 73.17 44.27
N GLY A 981 -86.65 73.40 43.53
CA GLY A 981 -85.99 72.44 42.62
C GLY A 981 -86.54 72.45 41.19
N ASN A 982 -87.44 73.38 40.83
CA ASN A 982 -87.97 73.46 39.46
C ASN A 982 -86.89 73.99 38.50
N GLN A 983 -86.63 73.28 37.41
CA GLN A 983 -85.64 73.69 36.41
C GLN A 983 -86.12 74.94 35.65
N LEU A 984 -85.35 76.03 35.73
CA LEU A 984 -85.67 77.33 35.13
C LEU A 984 -85.05 77.55 33.74
N ALA A 985 -83.96 76.84 33.44
CA ALA A 985 -83.32 76.85 32.14
C ALA A 985 -82.63 75.50 31.84
N GLU A 986 -82.49 75.16 30.56
CA GLU A 986 -81.84 73.92 30.12
C GLU A 986 -80.43 73.75 30.73
N PRO A 987 -80.10 72.53 31.25
CA PRO A 987 -78.77 72.21 31.75
C PRO A 987 -77.65 72.45 30.74
N THR A 988 -76.43 72.62 31.25
CA THR A 988 -75.20 72.74 30.45
C THR A 988 -74.27 71.59 30.79
N VAL A 989 -73.63 70.98 29.79
CA VAL A 989 -72.75 69.82 30.00
C VAL A 989 -71.32 70.19 29.62
N LEU A 990 -70.39 69.89 30.51
CA LEU A 990 -68.95 70.07 30.34
C LEU A 990 -68.27 68.70 30.22
N SER A 991 -67.19 68.64 29.44
CA SER A 991 -66.45 67.40 29.12
C SER A 991 -64.95 67.67 29.05
N GLY A 992 -64.13 66.74 29.52
CA GLY A 992 -62.66 66.81 29.44
C GLY A 992 -61.99 65.47 29.77
N LYS A 993 -60.66 65.47 29.96
CA LYS A 993 -59.88 64.30 30.39
C LYS A 993 -59.67 64.27 31.90
N VAL A 994 -59.49 63.07 32.47
CA VAL A 994 -59.41 62.83 33.92
C VAL A 994 -58.27 63.63 34.57
N GLY A 995 -58.57 64.38 35.63
CA GLY A 995 -57.60 65.21 36.35
C GLY A 995 -57.29 66.56 35.69
N LEU A 996 -58.09 67.03 34.73
CA LEU A 996 -58.05 68.41 34.22
C LEU A 996 -59.14 69.27 34.87
N PRO A 997 -58.96 70.60 35.02
CA PRO A 997 -59.95 71.46 35.66
C PRO A 997 -61.18 71.74 34.78
N TYR A 998 -62.29 72.12 35.43
CA TYR A 998 -63.49 72.71 34.80
C TYR A 998 -63.97 73.94 35.58
N GLU A 999 -64.69 74.83 34.89
CA GLU A 999 -65.36 76.01 35.45
C GLU A 999 -66.77 76.15 34.84
N SER A 1000 -67.69 76.77 35.57
CA SER A 1000 -69.09 76.97 35.17
C SER A 1000 -69.66 78.27 35.72
N GLU A 1001 -70.60 78.89 35.01
CA GLU A 1001 -71.15 80.22 35.33
C GLU A 1001 -72.68 80.21 35.53
N ALA A 1002 -73.17 81.22 36.25
CA ALA A 1002 -74.59 81.52 36.37
C ALA A 1002 -75.19 82.01 35.04
N LYS A 1003 -76.49 81.73 34.82
CA LYS A 1003 -77.24 82.12 33.63
C LYS A 1003 -78.25 83.22 33.96
N GLU A 1004 -78.41 84.23 33.11
CA GLU A 1004 -79.46 85.25 33.29
C GLU A 1004 -80.85 84.66 32.99
N ILE A 1005 -81.82 84.87 33.89
CA ILE A 1005 -83.19 84.36 33.77
C ILE A 1005 -84.18 85.50 34.13
N PRO A 1006 -84.97 86.03 33.17
CA PRO A 1006 -85.83 87.19 33.41
C PRO A 1006 -86.85 87.00 34.55
N GLY A 1007 -86.92 87.95 35.47
CA GLY A 1007 -87.79 87.91 36.65
C GLY A 1007 -87.23 87.14 37.86
N TRP A 1008 -86.01 86.60 37.75
CA TRP A 1008 -85.32 85.84 38.79
C TRP A 1008 -83.89 86.36 39.02
N TYR A 1009 -83.36 86.18 40.23
CA TYR A 1009 -81.93 86.38 40.56
C TYR A 1009 -81.32 85.13 41.17
N VAL A 1010 -80.01 84.92 40.99
CA VAL A 1010 -79.25 83.86 41.69
C VAL A 1010 -79.11 84.22 43.16
N VAL A 1011 -79.39 83.26 44.04
CA VAL A 1011 -79.25 83.39 45.50
C VAL A 1011 -77.78 83.25 45.93
N GLU A 1012 -77.10 82.22 45.43
CA GLU A 1012 -75.70 81.91 45.76
C GLU A 1012 -75.04 81.11 44.62
N THR A 1013 -73.71 81.19 44.50
CA THR A 1013 -72.90 80.37 43.57
C THR A 1013 -72.45 79.10 44.29
N PRO A 1014 -72.65 77.90 43.72
CA PRO A 1014 -72.29 76.65 44.40
C PRO A 1014 -70.77 76.47 44.52
N ASP A 1015 -70.31 75.89 45.63
CA ASP A 1015 -68.87 75.66 45.91
C ASP A 1015 -68.16 74.87 44.80
N ASN A 1016 -68.87 73.96 44.11
CA ASN A 1016 -68.33 73.15 43.01
C ASN A 1016 -68.53 73.77 41.61
N ALA A 1017 -68.80 75.08 41.53
CA ALA A 1017 -68.83 75.83 40.27
C ALA A 1017 -67.51 75.75 39.48
N SER A 1018 -66.39 75.49 40.17
CA SER A 1018 -65.12 75.05 39.58
C SER A 1018 -64.66 73.76 40.25
N GLY A 1019 -63.94 72.91 39.51
CA GLY A 1019 -63.53 71.60 40.00
C GLY A 1019 -62.56 70.89 39.06
N ILE A 1020 -62.45 69.57 39.21
CA ILE A 1020 -61.58 68.71 38.38
C ILE A 1020 -62.42 67.56 37.82
N PHE A 1021 -62.27 67.30 36.52
CA PHE A 1021 -62.91 66.18 35.80
C PHE A 1021 -62.47 64.83 36.37
N SER A 1022 -63.42 63.94 36.64
CA SER A 1022 -63.22 62.59 37.22
C SER A 1022 -63.83 61.48 36.38
N GLU A 1023 -63.50 60.23 36.70
CA GLU A 1023 -64.12 59.05 36.10
C GLU A 1023 -65.61 58.89 36.53
N GLU A 1024 -66.00 59.48 37.66
CA GLU A 1024 -67.40 59.66 38.08
C GLU A 1024 -67.99 60.98 37.56
N ALA A 1025 -69.28 60.99 37.21
CA ALA A 1025 -69.99 62.19 36.74
C ALA A 1025 -70.34 63.12 37.90
N GLN A 1026 -70.31 64.44 37.67
CA GLN A 1026 -70.55 65.45 38.70
C GLN A 1026 -71.73 66.37 38.33
N GLU A 1027 -72.42 66.94 39.32
CA GLU A 1027 -73.56 67.85 39.13
C GLU A 1027 -73.33 69.16 39.90
N VAL A 1028 -73.59 70.30 39.24
CA VAL A 1028 -73.43 71.67 39.75
C VAL A 1028 -74.79 72.36 39.66
N VAL A 1029 -75.27 73.01 40.73
CA VAL A 1029 -76.64 73.57 40.76
C VAL A 1029 -76.64 75.02 41.25
N TYR A 1030 -77.11 75.92 40.38
CA TYR A 1030 -77.39 77.32 40.68
C TYR A 1030 -78.85 77.49 41.11
N ILE A 1031 -79.09 78.16 42.25
CA ILE A 1031 -80.43 78.36 42.85
C ILE A 1031 -80.89 79.82 42.69
N TYR A 1032 -82.16 80.02 42.36
CA TYR A 1032 -82.77 81.31 41.99
C TYR A 1032 -84.06 81.65 42.77
N GLU A 1033 -84.38 82.94 42.90
CA GLU A 1033 -85.58 83.47 43.59
C GLU A 1033 -86.27 84.62 42.80
N ARG A 1034 -87.58 84.89 43.04
CA ARG A 1034 -88.42 85.82 42.25
C ARG A 1034 -88.54 87.27 42.78
N SER A 1035 -88.49 88.22 41.87
CA SER A 1035 -88.64 89.67 42.11
C SER A 1035 -90.04 90.15 42.55
N ASP A 1036 -90.07 91.25 43.31
CA ASP A 1036 -91.28 91.99 43.70
C ASP A 1036 -91.84 92.87 42.57
N ALA A 1037 -93.16 93.13 42.59
CA ALA A 1037 -93.85 93.92 41.57
C ALA A 1037 -94.26 95.32 42.05
N ALA A 1038 -94.60 96.18 41.09
CA ALA A 1038 -95.11 97.52 41.35
C ALA A 1038 -96.57 97.50 41.84
N PRO A 1039 -96.99 98.51 42.63
CA PRO A 1039 -98.34 98.57 43.19
C PRO A 1039 -99.41 98.99 42.17
N VAL A 1040 -100.65 98.56 42.42
CA VAL A 1040 -101.84 98.92 41.64
C VAL A 1040 -102.74 99.84 42.48
N THR A 1041 -103.21 100.95 41.91
CA THR A 1041 -103.95 102.01 42.62
C THR A 1041 -105.38 102.14 42.12
N VAL A 1042 -106.36 101.97 43.02
CA VAL A 1042 -107.80 101.97 42.72
C VAL A 1042 -108.46 103.24 43.24
N LYS A 1043 -109.10 104.04 42.37
CA LYS A 1043 -109.68 105.37 42.66
C LYS A 1043 -111.22 105.37 42.54
N TYR A 1044 -111.86 106.32 43.20
CA TYR A 1044 -113.32 106.46 43.29
C TYR A 1044 -113.72 107.93 43.10
N GLN A 1045 -114.41 108.27 42.00
CA GLN A 1045 -114.59 109.65 41.52
C GLN A 1045 -116.03 109.96 41.06
N ASP A 1046 -116.42 111.23 40.94
CA ASP A 1046 -117.68 111.62 40.28
C ASP A 1046 -117.51 111.82 38.76
N SER A 1047 -118.62 112.12 38.07
CA SER A 1047 -118.62 112.41 36.62
C SER A 1047 -117.94 113.73 36.22
N GLU A 1048 -117.45 114.52 37.17
CA GLU A 1048 -116.61 115.71 36.94
C GLU A 1048 -115.13 115.44 37.27
N GLY A 1049 -114.80 114.23 37.74
CA GLY A 1049 -113.44 113.79 38.10
C GLY A 1049 -113.04 114.06 39.56
N ASN A 1050 -113.95 114.54 40.41
CA ASN A 1050 -113.64 114.81 41.82
C ASN A 1050 -113.55 113.50 42.61
N GLN A 1051 -112.51 113.33 43.42
CA GLN A 1051 -112.34 112.13 44.26
C GLN A 1051 -113.38 112.09 45.40
N LEU A 1052 -114.17 111.02 45.44
CA LEU A 1052 -115.25 110.81 46.42
C LEU A 1052 -114.82 109.95 47.62
N SER A 1053 -113.72 109.21 47.51
CA SER A 1053 -113.15 108.44 48.61
C SER A 1053 -111.67 108.14 48.39
N GLU A 1054 -110.91 107.96 49.47
CA GLU A 1054 -109.48 107.62 49.41
C GLU A 1054 -109.22 106.37 48.55
N PRO A 1055 -108.14 106.37 47.72
CA PRO A 1055 -107.76 105.23 46.90
C PRO A 1055 -107.39 103.97 47.72
N THR A 1056 -107.46 102.82 47.05
CA THR A 1056 -107.00 101.51 47.59
C THR A 1056 -105.72 101.08 46.85
N ILE A 1057 -104.71 100.57 47.56
CA ILE A 1057 -103.48 100.03 46.97
C ILE A 1057 -103.50 98.49 47.03
N LEU A 1058 -103.04 97.84 45.97
CA LEU A 1058 -102.78 96.40 45.89
C LEU A 1058 -101.28 96.16 45.58
N SER A 1059 -100.71 95.05 46.06
CA SER A 1059 -99.28 94.72 45.93
C SER A 1059 -99.04 93.20 45.82
N GLY A 1060 -98.02 92.78 45.06
CA GLY A 1060 -97.70 91.35 44.86
C GLY A 1060 -96.31 91.10 44.25
N LYS A 1061 -96.08 89.87 43.75
CA LYS A 1061 -94.88 89.45 42.99
C LYS A 1061 -95.15 89.54 41.48
N VAL A 1062 -94.10 89.68 40.67
CA VAL A 1062 -94.24 89.82 39.20
C VAL A 1062 -94.88 88.56 38.61
N GLY A 1063 -95.90 88.75 37.77
CA GLY A 1063 -96.64 87.66 37.11
C GLY A 1063 -97.79 87.03 37.91
N LEU A 1064 -98.11 87.55 39.11
CA LEU A 1064 -99.29 87.09 39.88
C LEU A 1064 -100.54 87.98 39.65
N PRO A 1065 -101.77 87.45 39.75
CA PRO A 1065 -103.00 88.21 39.47
C PRO A 1065 -103.46 89.14 40.60
N TYR A 1066 -104.31 90.11 40.27
CA TYR A 1066 -105.01 91.00 41.22
C TYR A 1066 -106.50 91.22 40.85
N GLU A 1067 -107.32 91.56 41.85
CA GLU A 1067 -108.72 92.03 41.69
C GLU A 1067 -108.99 93.30 42.51
N SER A 1068 -109.92 94.13 42.04
CA SER A 1068 -110.42 95.33 42.72
C SER A 1068 -111.95 95.44 42.61
N LYS A 1069 -112.58 96.21 43.52
CA LYS A 1069 -114.04 96.31 43.65
C LYS A 1069 -114.48 97.75 43.98
N ALA A 1070 -115.70 98.08 43.56
CA ALA A 1070 -116.38 99.34 43.90
C ALA A 1070 -116.64 99.48 45.41
N LYS A 1071 -116.93 100.70 45.87
CA LYS A 1071 -117.00 101.09 47.28
C LYS A 1071 -118.31 101.82 47.53
N GLU A 1072 -119.06 101.47 48.58
CA GLU A 1072 -120.30 102.22 48.89
C GLU A 1072 -119.96 103.64 49.39
N ILE A 1073 -120.59 104.66 48.79
CA ILE A 1073 -120.39 106.08 49.14
C ILE A 1073 -121.77 106.69 49.42
N PRO A 1074 -122.11 107.04 50.68
CA PRO A 1074 -123.46 107.47 51.05
C PRO A 1074 -123.99 108.67 50.25
N GLY A 1075 -125.15 108.51 49.62
CA GLY A 1075 -125.80 109.52 48.76
C GLY A 1075 -125.42 109.44 47.29
N TRP A 1076 -124.45 108.59 46.93
CA TRP A 1076 -123.94 108.37 45.57
C TRP A 1076 -124.17 106.92 45.12
N TYR A 1077 -124.23 106.68 43.81
CA TYR A 1077 -124.27 105.32 43.22
C TYR A 1077 -123.31 105.21 42.04
N VAL A 1078 -122.76 104.02 41.79
CA VAL A 1078 -121.84 103.75 40.67
C VAL A 1078 -122.56 103.89 39.34
N VAL A 1079 -121.95 104.63 38.41
CA VAL A 1079 -122.42 104.80 37.02
C VAL A 1079 -121.58 103.97 36.05
N GLU A 1080 -120.28 103.80 36.31
CA GLU A 1080 -119.35 103.10 35.43
C GLU A 1080 -118.32 102.26 36.19
N THR A 1081 -117.94 101.12 35.59
CA THR A 1081 -117.03 100.10 36.16
C THR A 1081 -115.89 99.90 35.17
N PRO A 1082 -114.61 100.00 35.57
CA PRO A 1082 -113.49 99.97 34.64
C PRO A 1082 -113.14 98.54 34.19
N ASP A 1083 -112.78 98.37 32.91
CA ASP A 1083 -112.40 97.09 32.32
C ASP A 1083 -111.18 96.44 33.01
N ASN A 1084 -110.26 97.24 33.55
CA ASN A 1084 -109.07 96.77 34.25
C ASN A 1084 -109.27 96.54 35.77
N ALA A 1085 -110.52 96.30 36.20
CA ALA A 1085 -110.84 95.93 37.58
C ALA A 1085 -110.11 94.66 38.09
N SER A 1086 -109.61 93.82 37.19
CA SER A 1086 -108.74 92.67 37.47
C SER A 1086 -107.61 92.58 36.45
N GLY A 1087 -106.41 92.16 36.87
CA GLY A 1087 -105.22 92.11 36.02
C GLY A 1087 -104.08 91.27 36.60
N ILE A 1088 -102.85 91.55 36.16
CA ILE A 1088 -101.62 90.89 36.62
C ILE A 1088 -100.62 91.95 37.10
N PHE A 1089 -99.96 91.70 38.23
CA PHE A 1089 -98.86 92.51 38.75
C PHE A 1089 -97.65 92.47 37.81
N SER A 1090 -97.23 93.65 37.35
CA SER A 1090 -96.04 93.86 36.51
C SER A 1090 -95.00 94.71 37.24
N GLU A 1091 -93.85 94.93 36.60
CA GLU A 1091 -92.80 95.85 37.09
C GLU A 1091 -93.21 97.34 36.95
N GLU A 1092 -94.34 97.63 36.29
CA GLU A 1092 -94.91 98.97 36.12
C GLU A 1092 -96.18 99.16 36.97
N ALA A 1093 -96.34 100.34 37.58
CA ALA A 1093 -97.52 100.65 38.40
C ALA A 1093 -98.77 100.90 37.54
N GLN A 1094 -99.93 100.41 37.99
CA GLN A 1094 -101.19 100.43 37.22
C GLN A 1094 -102.29 101.19 38.00
N GLU A 1095 -103.24 101.81 37.30
CA GLU A 1095 -104.37 102.53 37.91
C GLU A 1095 -105.75 102.05 37.41
N VAL A 1096 -106.72 102.01 38.33
CA VAL A 1096 -108.10 101.55 38.12
C VAL A 1096 -109.07 102.60 38.68
N VAL A 1097 -110.16 102.96 37.99
CA VAL A 1097 -111.03 104.09 38.40
C VAL A 1097 -112.53 103.77 38.28
N TYR A 1098 -113.31 104.00 39.35
CA TYR A 1098 -114.77 103.84 39.39
C TYR A 1098 -115.49 105.20 39.49
N VAL A 1099 -116.63 105.37 38.79
CA VAL A 1099 -117.33 106.66 38.63
C VAL A 1099 -118.76 106.64 39.23
N TYR A 1100 -119.23 107.72 39.87
CA TYR A 1100 -120.48 107.77 40.65
C TYR A 1100 -121.36 109.05 40.41
N SER A 1101 -122.65 109.03 40.79
CA SER A 1101 -123.61 110.18 40.71
C SER A 1101 -124.67 110.23 41.83
N VAL A 1102 -125.47 111.32 41.93
CA VAL A 1102 -126.27 111.77 43.11
C VAL A 1102 -127.81 111.61 42.95
N LEU A 1103 -128.53 111.38 44.06
CA LEU A 1103 -129.98 111.11 44.10
C LEU A 1103 -130.93 112.32 44.31
N HIS A 1104 -132.12 112.25 43.70
CA HIS A 1104 -133.34 113.00 44.04
C HIS A 1104 -134.55 112.03 44.06
N LYS A 1105 -135.63 112.34 44.80
CA LYS A 1105 -136.79 111.43 44.95
C LYS A 1105 -137.83 111.59 43.84
N ASN A 1106 -138.15 110.50 43.12
CA ASN A 1106 -139.51 109.95 42.90
C ASN A 1106 -139.53 108.73 41.92
N ASN A 1107 -140.25 107.66 42.32
CA ASN A 1107 -140.93 106.58 41.53
C ASN A 1107 -140.19 105.54 40.61
N GLU A 1108 -140.50 104.24 40.89
CA GLU A 1108 -140.71 103.04 40.02
C GLU A 1108 -139.57 102.18 39.33
N LYS A 1109 -139.49 100.87 39.72
CA LYS A 1109 -139.33 99.58 38.93
C LYS A 1109 -137.97 99.16 38.26
N GLU A 1110 -137.56 97.88 37.99
CA GLU A 1110 -137.96 96.46 38.38
C GLU A 1110 -137.04 95.31 37.74
N ASN A 1111 -136.63 94.22 38.47
CA ASN A 1111 -136.11 92.83 38.09
C ASN A 1111 -134.73 92.53 37.34
N ASP A 1112 -134.02 91.35 37.31
CA ASP A 1112 -133.93 90.00 38.03
C ASP A 1112 -132.73 89.00 37.60
N SER A 1113 -132.28 88.01 38.46
CA SER A 1113 -131.59 86.65 38.24
C SER A 1113 -130.02 86.38 38.08
N ARG A 1114 -129.29 85.18 38.04
CA ARG A 1114 -129.14 83.74 38.62
C ARG A 1114 -127.89 82.96 37.95
N GLY A 1115 -127.19 81.80 38.23
CA GLY A 1115 -126.91 80.71 39.29
C GLY A 1115 -126.70 79.22 38.71
N THR A 1116 -125.95 78.14 39.13
CA THR A 1116 -124.78 77.69 40.05
C THR A 1116 -124.36 76.13 39.96
N LEU A 1117 -123.14 75.64 40.43
CA LEU A 1117 -122.61 74.21 40.76
C LEU A 1117 -121.99 73.28 39.63
N PRO A 1118 -121.29 72.06 39.77
CA PRO A 1118 -121.03 70.99 40.84
C PRO A 1118 -119.56 70.29 40.96
N ALA A 1119 -119.34 68.98 41.36
CA ALA A 1119 -118.01 68.30 41.73
C ALA A 1119 -117.87 66.70 41.81
N THR A 1120 -116.71 66.06 42.28
CA THR A 1120 -116.40 64.71 42.98
C THR A 1120 -115.20 63.75 42.48
N GLY A 1121 -114.74 62.69 43.22
CA GLY A 1121 -113.68 61.63 42.84
C GLY A 1121 -113.18 60.58 43.93
N GLU A 1122 -112.47 59.45 43.60
CA GLU A 1122 -111.85 58.39 44.52
C GLU A 1122 -110.87 57.29 43.89
N GLU A 1123 -110.15 56.48 44.71
CA GLU A 1123 -109.49 55.10 44.58
C GLU A 1123 -108.14 54.72 43.80
N THR A 1124 -107.81 53.39 43.62
CA THR A 1124 -106.43 52.78 43.74
C THR A 1124 -105.87 51.80 42.63
N LEU A 1125 -104.56 51.45 42.74
CA LEU A 1125 -103.82 50.22 42.25
C LEU A 1125 -103.47 50.02 40.74
N GLY A 1126 -102.33 49.38 40.43
CA GLY A 1126 -101.96 48.94 39.05
C GLY A 1126 -100.51 48.44 38.83
N GLN A 1127 -100.25 47.69 37.74
CA GLN A 1127 -98.94 47.08 37.37
C GLN A 1127 -98.79 46.87 35.84
N SER A 1128 -97.54 46.86 35.32
CA SER A 1128 -97.08 46.33 34.01
C SER A 1128 -97.28 47.15 32.71
N MET A 1129 -96.19 47.31 31.93
CA MET A 1129 -96.02 47.12 30.46
C MET A 1129 -94.59 47.59 30.07
N LEU A 1130 -93.85 47.17 29.02
CA LEU A 1130 -94.06 46.42 27.75
C LEU A 1130 -94.02 47.28 26.45
N VAL A 1131 -92.80 47.45 25.90
CA VAL A 1131 -92.35 47.37 24.47
C VAL A 1131 -93.11 48.10 23.31
N ILE A 1132 -92.34 48.45 22.25
CA ILE A 1132 -92.72 48.83 20.85
C ILE A 1132 -93.49 50.18 20.63
N LEU A 1133 -93.44 50.86 19.46
CA LEU A 1133 -92.84 50.58 18.12
C LEU A 1133 -92.48 51.91 17.41
N GLY A 1134 -91.48 51.94 16.51
CA GLY A 1134 -91.23 53.10 15.62
C GLY A 1134 -90.13 52.91 14.56
N THR A 1135 -90.49 52.93 13.27
CA THR A 1135 -89.59 52.92 12.09
C THR A 1135 -89.11 54.36 11.74
N LEU A 1136 -88.20 54.69 10.80
CA LEU A 1136 -88.11 54.28 9.38
C LEU A 1136 -86.88 54.91 8.62
N LEU A 1137 -86.16 54.12 7.80
CA LEU A 1137 -85.41 54.42 6.53
C LEU A 1137 -84.29 55.52 6.34
N ILE A 1138 -83.26 55.11 5.55
CA ILE A 1138 -82.55 55.81 4.42
C ILE A 1138 -81.43 56.86 4.70
N LEU A 1139 -80.37 57.06 3.86
CA LEU A 1139 -79.48 56.24 2.98
C LEU A 1139 -78.45 57.16 2.21
N LEU A 1140 -77.42 56.58 1.53
CA LEU A 1140 -76.43 57.20 0.58
C LEU A 1140 -75.42 58.22 1.21
N SER A 1141 -74.20 58.57 0.70
CA SER A 1141 -73.24 58.10 -0.35
C SER A 1141 -71.93 58.97 -0.32
N TYR A 1142 -70.78 58.79 -1.03
CA TYR A 1142 -70.01 57.65 -1.61
C TYR A 1142 -68.88 58.19 -2.59
N ARG A 1143 -67.68 57.56 -2.68
CA ARG A 1143 -66.59 57.66 -3.73
C ARG A 1143 -65.59 58.88 -3.76
N ILE A 1144 -64.35 58.86 -4.35
CA ILE A 1144 -63.34 57.82 -4.80
C ILE A 1144 -62.00 58.42 -5.39
N SER A 1145 -60.87 57.66 -5.41
CA SER A 1145 -59.70 57.69 -6.39
C SER A 1145 -58.65 58.86 -6.40
N LYS A 1146 -57.40 58.79 -6.95
CA LYS A 1146 -56.44 57.71 -7.41
C LYS A 1146 -55.02 58.24 -7.83
N ARG A 1147 -53.92 57.51 -7.55
CA ARG A 1147 -52.59 57.41 -8.31
C ARG A 1147 -51.73 58.72 -8.47
N LYS A 1148 -50.42 58.76 -8.86
CA LYS A 1148 -49.38 57.79 -9.37
C LYS A 1148 -47.92 58.36 -9.26
N LYS A 1149 -46.87 57.50 -9.24
CA LYS A 1149 -45.43 57.75 -9.63
C LYS A 1149 -44.59 58.72 -8.74
N ASN A 1150 -43.23 58.78 -8.73
CA ASN A 1150 -42.14 58.15 -9.55
C ASN A 1150 -40.72 58.20 -8.86
N LEU A 1151 -39.80 57.32 -9.31
CA LEU A 1151 -38.31 57.48 -9.48
C LEU A 1151 -37.30 57.50 -8.30
N SER A 1152 -36.14 56.90 -8.62
CA SER A 1152 -34.79 56.90 -8.00
C SER A 1152 -34.64 56.31 -6.58
N ASN A 1153 -33.51 55.66 -6.25
CA ASN A 1153 -32.29 55.43 -7.07
C ASN A 1153 -31.67 54.05 -6.83
#